data_AF-A0AAP0HVU6-F1
#
_entry.id   AF-A0AAP0HVU6-F1
#
_cell.length_a   1.000
_cell.length_b   1.000
_cell.length_c   1.000
_cell.angle_alpha   90.00
_cell.angle_beta   90.00
_cell.angle_gamma   90.00
#
_symmetry.space_group_name_H-M   'P 1'
#
loop_
_entity.id
_entity.type
_entity.pdbx_description
1 polymer ?
#
loop_
_entity_poly.entity_id
_entity_poly.type
_entity_poly.pdbx_seq_one_letter_code
_entity_poly.pdbx_strand_id
1 'polypeptide(L)'
;MAIRGVTMDVSSDGVAVIKFFNPPVNALSPPILAGLKRKLDKAIERVDVKAMVLMGEGGKFCGGFDINVFQSIQRKGNSAAPEVSGGLVVKTIEEAKKPTVAAIDGLALGGGLELAMGCHARVSTPKSQLGLVELALGIIPGMGGTQRLPRLVGISKAIEMMLLSQTIMSEEGEKLGLIDVVASSNNVLKLAQSWALDIAERRRPWLSSLCRTDRLGPLSEAREVVKVARLQARQNAANMPQHQACLDAVEEGIVHGGYSGILKEAEVSNVLVSSSTAKALMHVFFAQRAASKVPNVTDIGLRPRHVEKVAIIGGGIMGSGIATALILSGISVVLKEIDVEYLKKGMKVVEANLQGLAAKGNITKEKAERAFSILKGVLDYSEFRHVDMVIEAATENVLLKQSIFGEIEKVCTPHCILATNTSTINLNIVGRETNSQDRIIGAHFFSPAHVMPLLEIIRTERTSAQVILDLMTLGKMIKKVPIVVGNCTGFAVNRTFFPYGQGSHFLVNLGVDLFRIDKVIRDFGLKIGPFQLQDLAGPGLRKEAGKEYANAFPDRIFSSPLAELMVINGRYGKSNGKGYYIYEKGNKPKPDYSIQSLIEESRRLSNIMPSGKPITVNDQDIVEMIFFPVVNEACRVMDEGIVVRASDLDIASTLGMNFPSYRGGIVFWADTFGSGYIYTKLKKLSEAYGGFFKPCKFLEERASRGMTLSAPASRSEVSRSNL
;
A
#
# COMPACT_ATOMS: atom_id res chain seq x y z
N MET A 1 -18.95 -4.03 29.10
CA MET A 1 -18.23 -4.24 27.82
C MET A 1 -18.93 -5.37 27.08
N ALA A 2 -19.30 -5.18 25.82
CA ALA A 2 -19.86 -6.28 25.00
C ALA A 2 -18.81 -7.40 24.85
N ILE A 3 -19.22 -8.64 25.10
CA ILE A 3 -18.35 -9.82 25.02
C ILE A 3 -18.24 -10.21 23.54
N ARG A 4 -17.03 -10.54 23.07
CA ARG A 4 -16.83 -11.07 21.71
C ARG A 4 -17.73 -12.28 21.49
N GLY A 5 -18.47 -12.30 20.38
CA GLY A 5 -19.35 -13.40 20.06
C GLY A 5 -20.57 -12.99 19.26
N VAL A 6 -21.60 -13.84 19.32
CA VAL A 6 -22.87 -13.65 18.62
C VAL A 6 -24.02 -13.80 19.61
N THR A 7 -24.84 -12.76 19.72
CA THR A 7 -26.03 -12.70 20.57
C THR A 7 -27.29 -12.72 19.71
N MET A 8 -28.41 -13.01 20.35
CA MET A 8 -29.72 -13.02 19.70
C MET A 8 -30.78 -12.65 20.73
N ASP A 9 -31.50 -11.57 20.45
CA ASP A 9 -32.65 -11.12 21.21
C ASP A 9 -33.89 -11.15 20.32
N VAL A 10 -35.06 -11.49 20.86
CA VAL A 10 -36.32 -11.50 20.10
C VAL A 10 -37.17 -10.35 20.61
N SER A 11 -37.54 -9.42 19.72
CA SER A 11 -38.43 -8.32 20.07
C SER A 11 -39.88 -8.81 20.19
N SER A 12 -40.70 -8.03 20.89
CA SER A 12 -42.11 -8.37 21.19
C SER A 12 -42.99 -8.55 19.95
N ASP A 13 -42.60 -7.98 18.82
CA ASP A 13 -43.25 -8.13 17.51
C ASP A 13 -42.85 -9.42 16.76
N GLY A 14 -41.89 -10.19 17.31
CA GLY A 14 -41.43 -11.46 16.77
C GLY A 14 -40.21 -11.36 15.85
N VAL A 15 -39.43 -10.27 15.90
CA VAL A 15 -38.18 -10.16 15.12
C VAL A 15 -36.98 -10.60 15.95
N ALA A 16 -36.24 -11.61 15.47
CA ALA A 16 -34.98 -12.01 16.07
C ALA A 16 -33.83 -11.10 15.58
N VAL A 17 -33.26 -10.31 16.47
CA VAL A 17 -32.10 -9.46 16.20
C VAL A 17 -30.83 -10.24 16.57
N ILE A 18 -30.12 -10.73 15.56
CA ILE A 18 -28.86 -11.45 15.68
C ILE A 18 -27.72 -10.43 15.54
N LYS A 19 -26.94 -10.26 16.61
CA LYS A 19 -25.82 -9.32 16.63
C LYS A 19 -24.51 -10.06 16.75
N PHE A 20 -23.48 -9.59 16.04
CA PHE A 20 -22.12 -10.11 16.19
C PHE A 20 -21.15 -8.98 16.53
N PHE A 21 -20.20 -9.29 17.41
CA PHE A 21 -19.19 -8.35 17.87
C PHE A 21 -17.82 -9.04 17.90
N ASN A 22 -16.90 -8.54 17.08
CA ASN A 22 -15.52 -8.99 17.01
C ASN A 22 -14.59 -7.79 16.69
N PRO A 23 -14.37 -6.88 17.65
CA PRO A 23 -13.59 -5.67 17.43
C PRO A 23 -12.14 -6.01 17.00
N PRO A 24 -11.52 -5.16 16.17
CA PRO A 24 -11.90 -3.75 15.93
C PRO A 24 -12.81 -3.49 14.71
N VAL A 25 -13.10 -4.50 13.88
CA VAL A 25 -13.86 -4.34 12.61
C VAL A 25 -14.94 -5.40 12.38
N ASN A 26 -15.27 -6.22 13.39
CA ASN A 26 -16.21 -7.33 13.27
C ASN A 26 -15.82 -8.33 12.17
N ALA A 27 -14.58 -8.81 12.21
CA ALA A 27 -14.11 -9.82 11.25
C ALA A 27 -14.85 -11.16 11.43
N LEU A 28 -15.18 -11.84 10.33
CA LEU A 28 -15.79 -13.18 10.34
C LEU A 28 -14.72 -14.24 10.63
N SER A 29 -14.40 -14.40 11.90
CA SER A 29 -13.55 -15.48 12.39
C SER A 29 -14.34 -16.78 12.54
N PRO A 30 -13.69 -17.95 12.61
CA PRO A 30 -14.40 -19.23 12.74
C PRO A 30 -15.39 -19.28 13.92
N PRO A 31 -15.07 -18.76 15.13
CA PRO A 31 -16.04 -18.69 16.23
C PRO A 31 -17.27 -17.82 15.93
N ILE A 32 -17.10 -16.72 15.19
CA ILE A 32 -18.20 -15.84 14.78
C ILE A 32 -19.09 -16.55 13.77
N LEU A 33 -18.51 -17.22 12.77
CA LEU A 33 -19.28 -18.01 11.79
C LEU A 33 -20.08 -19.13 12.43
N ALA A 34 -19.45 -19.90 13.33
CA ALA A 34 -20.15 -20.92 14.10
C ALA A 34 -21.24 -20.32 14.99
N GLY A 35 -20.98 -19.15 15.61
CA GLY A 35 -21.97 -18.41 16.39
C GLY A 35 -23.18 -17.97 15.56
N LEU A 36 -22.94 -17.39 14.39
CA LEU A 36 -23.96 -16.97 13.44
C LEU A 36 -24.83 -18.16 13.02
N LYS A 37 -24.20 -19.26 12.59
CA LYS A 37 -24.92 -20.48 12.19
C LYS A 37 -25.85 -20.98 13.29
N ARG A 38 -25.34 -21.16 14.51
CA ARG A 38 -26.16 -21.61 15.66
C ARG A 38 -27.34 -20.68 15.97
N LYS A 39 -27.13 -19.36 15.92
CA LYS A 39 -28.19 -18.38 16.22
C LYS A 39 -29.23 -18.31 15.10
N LEU A 40 -28.80 -18.40 13.84
CA LEU A 40 -29.69 -18.50 12.68
C LEU A 40 -30.56 -19.74 12.76
N ASP A 41 -29.98 -20.93 12.98
CA ASP A 41 -30.73 -22.18 13.13
C ASP A 41 -31.77 -22.06 14.24
N LYS A 42 -31.36 -21.57 15.41
CA LYS A 42 -32.27 -21.35 16.54
C LYS A 42 -33.41 -20.38 16.21
N ALA A 43 -33.13 -19.29 15.50
CA ALA A 43 -34.16 -18.33 15.10
C ALA A 43 -35.13 -18.92 14.07
N ILE A 44 -34.64 -19.76 13.15
CA ILE A 44 -35.45 -20.47 12.16
C ILE A 44 -36.42 -21.45 12.85
N GLU A 45 -35.97 -22.18 13.87
CA GLU A 45 -36.77 -23.19 14.58
C GLU A 45 -37.82 -22.58 15.53
N ARG A 46 -37.53 -21.42 16.12
CA ARG A 46 -38.40 -20.78 17.15
C ARG A 46 -39.74 -20.31 16.60
N VAL A 47 -40.87 -20.79 17.13
CA VAL A 47 -42.22 -20.42 16.66
C VAL A 47 -42.55 -18.93 16.89
N ASP A 48 -42.02 -18.33 17.96
CA ASP A 48 -42.24 -16.92 18.30
C ASP A 48 -41.49 -15.94 17.38
N VAL A 49 -40.55 -16.43 16.57
CA VAL A 49 -39.80 -15.63 15.60
C VAL A 49 -40.50 -15.68 14.24
N LYS A 50 -40.88 -14.51 13.73
CA LYS A 50 -41.49 -14.29 12.40
C LYS A 50 -40.46 -13.87 11.35
N ALA A 51 -39.46 -13.09 11.75
CA ALA A 51 -38.43 -12.54 10.87
C ALA A 51 -37.11 -12.34 11.63
N MET A 52 -36.03 -12.06 10.91
CA MET A 52 -34.69 -11.89 11.47
C MET A 52 -34.04 -10.59 11.00
N VAL A 53 -33.21 -10.00 11.85
CA VAL A 53 -32.29 -8.91 11.50
C VAL A 53 -30.88 -9.31 11.88
N LEU A 54 -29.94 -9.08 10.96
CA LEU A 54 -28.52 -9.29 11.21
C LEU A 54 -27.81 -7.93 11.34
N MET A 55 -27.02 -7.74 12.38
CA MET A 55 -26.34 -6.46 12.67
C MET A 55 -24.95 -6.67 13.29
N GLY A 56 -23.99 -5.83 12.93
CA GLY A 56 -22.70 -5.74 13.64
C GLY A 56 -22.74 -4.70 14.75
N GLU A 57 -22.12 -4.98 15.90
CA GLU A 57 -22.02 -4.01 17.00
C GLU A 57 -20.79 -3.10 16.90
N GLY A 58 -20.84 -1.91 17.51
CA GLY A 58 -19.67 -1.01 17.58
C GLY A 58 -19.47 -0.12 16.36
N GLY A 59 -20.55 0.27 15.69
CA GLY A 59 -20.53 1.25 14.59
C GLY A 59 -20.01 0.71 13.26
N LYS A 60 -19.93 -0.63 13.14
CA LYS A 60 -19.41 -1.33 11.95
C LYS A 60 -20.21 -2.61 11.75
N PHE A 61 -20.69 -2.85 10.54
CA PHE A 61 -21.32 -4.12 10.21
C PHE A 61 -20.26 -5.23 10.19
N CYS A 62 -19.38 -5.25 9.18
CA CYS A 62 -18.37 -6.30 9.06
C CYS A 62 -17.23 -5.92 8.11
N GLY A 63 -15.99 -6.01 8.59
CA GLY A 63 -14.77 -5.76 7.82
C GLY A 63 -14.31 -6.91 6.92
N GLY A 64 -15.08 -7.99 6.82
CA GLY A 64 -14.78 -9.16 5.99
C GLY A 64 -14.31 -10.38 6.76
N PHE A 65 -13.87 -11.39 6.02
CA PHE A 65 -13.36 -12.64 6.58
C PHE A 65 -12.03 -12.42 7.31
N ASP A 66 -11.78 -13.20 8.37
CA ASP A 66 -10.53 -13.10 9.11
C ASP A 66 -9.35 -13.67 8.31
N ILE A 67 -8.50 -12.76 7.81
CA ILE A 67 -7.36 -13.09 6.94
C ILE A 67 -6.34 -14.00 7.65
N ASN A 68 -6.30 -14.03 8.99
CA ASN A 68 -5.42 -14.94 9.74
C ASN A 68 -5.75 -16.43 9.49
N VAL A 69 -6.99 -16.72 9.09
CA VAL A 69 -7.41 -18.07 8.71
C VAL A 69 -6.71 -18.50 7.43
N PHE A 70 -6.60 -17.63 6.42
CA PHE A 70 -5.88 -17.95 5.18
C PHE A 70 -4.40 -18.21 5.42
N GLN A 71 -3.72 -17.42 6.27
CA GLN A 71 -2.34 -17.72 6.66
C GLN A 71 -2.19 -19.07 7.37
N SER A 72 -3.22 -19.50 8.09
CA SER A 72 -3.22 -20.80 8.76
C SER A 72 -3.40 -21.93 7.75
N ILE A 73 -4.28 -21.76 6.76
CA ILE A 73 -4.46 -22.68 5.62
C ILE A 73 -3.17 -22.78 4.80
N GLN A 74 -2.53 -21.66 4.48
CA GLN A 74 -1.26 -21.65 3.73
C GLN A 74 -0.12 -22.41 4.45
N ARG A 75 -0.15 -22.48 5.78
CA ARG A 75 0.87 -23.17 6.60
C ARG A 75 0.53 -24.62 6.92
N LYS A 76 -0.74 -24.93 7.18
CA LYS A 76 -1.21 -26.23 7.70
C LYS A 76 -2.08 -27.01 6.71
N GLY A 77 -2.32 -26.46 5.51
CA GLY A 77 -3.25 -27.00 4.54
C GLY A 77 -4.71 -26.95 5.03
N ASN A 78 -5.55 -27.80 4.44
CA ASN A 78 -6.99 -27.84 4.72
C ASN A 78 -7.35 -28.23 6.16
N SER A 79 -6.41 -28.75 6.95
CA SER A 79 -6.61 -29.00 8.39
C SER A 79 -6.93 -27.73 9.19
N ALA A 80 -6.59 -26.55 8.66
CA ALA A 80 -6.89 -25.25 9.27
C ALA A 80 -8.16 -24.58 8.68
N ALA A 81 -8.89 -25.27 7.79
CA ALA A 81 -10.15 -24.75 7.27
C ALA A 81 -11.20 -24.68 8.39
N PRO A 82 -12.07 -23.66 8.41
CA PRO A 82 -13.11 -23.55 9.41
C PRO A 82 -14.15 -24.67 9.23
N GLU A 83 -14.62 -25.23 10.35
CA GLU A 83 -15.68 -26.24 10.37
C GLU A 83 -16.99 -25.71 9.75
N VAL A 84 -17.34 -24.46 10.07
CA VAL A 84 -18.46 -23.74 9.48
C VAL A 84 -17.92 -22.75 8.46
N SER A 85 -18.17 -23.01 7.17
CA SER A 85 -17.79 -22.11 6.09
C SER A 85 -18.70 -20.88 6.04
N GLY A 86 -18.16 -19.76 5.55
CA GLY A 86 -18.96 -18.55 5.31
C GLY A 86 -20.08 -18.78 4.31
N GLY A 87 -19.80 -19.52 3.23
CA GLY A 87 -20.82 -19.91 2.24
C GLY A 87 -21.99 -20.68 2.84
N LEU A 88 -21.75 -21.55 3.83
CA LEU A 88 -22.83 -22.26 4.53
C LEU A 88 -23.72 -21.31 5.35
N VAL A 89 -23.12 -20.33 6.04
CA VAL A 89 -23.89 -19.30 6.78
C VAL A 89 -24.75 -18.49 5.82
N VAL A 90 -24.20 -18.05 4.70
CA VAL A 90 -24.93 -17.29 3.68
C VAL A 90 -26.07 -18.11 3.08
N LYS A 91 -25.81 -19.37 2.73
CA LYS A 91 -26.84 -20.30 2.24
C LYS A 91 -27.97 -20.49 3.25
N THR A 92 -27.62 -20.62 4.54
CA THR A 92 -28.61 -20.76 5.62
C THR A 92 -29.53 -19.55 5.71
N ILE A 93 -28.99 -18.33 5.53
CA ILE A 93 -29.78 -17.09 5.50
C ILE A 93 -30.70 -17.06 4.28
N GLU A 94 -30.14 -17.34 3.10
CA GLU A 94 -30.83 -17.18 1.82
C GLU A 94 -31.95 -18.22 1.60
N GLU A 95 -31.79 -19.44 2.14
CA GLU A 95 -32.79 -20.52 2.09
C GLU A 95 -33.71 -20.55 3.33
N ALA A 96 -33.55 -19.62 4.26
CA ALA A 96 -34.33 -19.59 5.50
C ALA A 96 -35.83 -19.48 5.21
N LYS A 97 -36.65 -20.22 5.98
CA LYS A 97 -38.12 -20.11 5.95
C LYS A 97 -38.66 -18.85 6.65
N LYS A 98 -37.78 -17.91 7.01
CA LYS A 98 -38.10 -16.62 7.64
C LYS A 98 -37.20 -15.54 7.04
N PRO A 99 -37.72 -14.35 6.70
CA PRO A 99 -36.92 -13.35 6.03
C PRO A 99 -35.87 -12.78 6.99
N THR A 100 -34.76 -12.35 6.40
CA THR A 100 -33.61 -11.80 7.12
C THR A 100 -33.23 -10.48 6.47
N VAL A 101 -33.08 -9.42 7.27
CA VAL A 101 -32.64 -8.10 6.81
C VAL A 101 -31.28 -7.76 7.41
N ALA A 102 -30.32 -7.31 6.59
CA ALA A 102 -29.06 -6.78 7.08
C ALA A 102 -29.23 -5.31 7.50
N ALA A 103 -28.92 -5.00 8.76
CA ALA A 103 -28.81 -3.64 9.27
C ALA A 103 -27.32 -3.21 9.23
N ILE A 104 -26.94 -2.52 8.17
CA ILE A 104 -25.56 -2.14 7.88
C ILE A 104 -25.25 -0.78 8.51
N ASP A 105 -24.20 -0.74 9.32
CA ASP A 105 -23.65 0.49 9.87
C ASP A 105 -22.16 0.61 9.55
N GLY A 106 -21.71 1.78 9.09
CA GLY A 106 -20.30 2.14 8.87
C GLY A 106 -19.62 1.44 7.68
N LEU A 107 -19.47 0.12 7.70
CA LEU A 107 -18.82 -0.63 6.61
C LEU A 107 -19.30 -2.09 6.53
N ALA A 108 -19.46 -2.57 5.29
CA ALA A 108 -19.61 -3.97 4.93
C ALA A 108 -18.63 -4.30 3.79
N LEU A 109 -17.53 -4.97 4.13
CA LEU A 109 -16.43 -5.25 3.20
C LEU A 109 -16.22 -6.76 3.04
N GLY A 110 -15.85 -7.18 1.83
CA GLY A 110 -15.56 -8.56 1.48
C GLY A 110 -16.66 -9.53 1.94
N GLY A 111 -16.28 -10.61 2.63
CA GLY A 111 -17.23 -11.54 3.26
C GLY A 111 -18.33 -10.91 4.11
N GLY A 112 -18.14 -9.70 4.64
CA GLY A 112 -19.17 -8.92 5.30
C GLY A 112 -20.26 -8.42 4.34
N LEU A 113 -19.86 -7.92 3.17
CA LEU A 113 -20.81 -7.58 2.11
C LEU A 113 -21.46 -8.84 1.54
N GLU A 114 -20.73 -9.94 1.37
CA GLU A 114 -21.29 -11.22 0.92
C GLU A 114 -22.38 -11.72 1.88
N LEU A 115 -22.15 -11.59 3.19
CA LEU A 115 -23.14 -11.90 4.23
C LEU A 115 -24.39 -11.02 4.11
N ALA A 116 -24.21 -9.71 3.90
CA ALA A 116 -25.33 -8.78 3.71
C ALA A 116 -26.12 -9.03 2.40
N MET A 117 -25.43 -9.41 1.32
CA MET A 117 -26.08 -9.76 0.04
C MET A 117 -26.86 -11.08 0.11
N GLY A 118 -26.48 -11.98 1.02
CA GLY A 118 -27.25 -13.19 1.35
C GLY A 118 -28.57 -12.92 2.06
N CYS A 119 -28.71 -11.79 2.75
CA CYS A 119 -29.98 -11.35 3.33
C CYS A 119 -31.00 -10.99 2.24
N HIS A 120 -32.28 -11.02 2.61
CA HIS A 120 -33.40 -10.73 1.73
C HIS A 120 -33.59 -9.22 1.48
N ALA A 121 -33.12 -8.38 2.40
CA ALA A 121 -32.99 -6.93 2.20
C ALA A 121 -31.80 -6.36 3.01
N ARG A 122 -31.38 -5.14 2.67
CA ARG A 122 -30.27 -4.40 3.27
C ARG A 122 -30.71 -2.96 3.56
N VAL A 123 -30.66 -2.58 4.84
CA VAL A 123 -30.90 -1.23 5.33
C VAL A 123 -29.57 -0.68 5.81
N SER A 124 -29.14 0.48 5.31
CA SER A 124 -27.81 1.04 5.62
C SER A 124 -27.88 2.40 6.29
N THR A 125 -26.89 2.73 7.13
CA THR A 125 -26.64 4.12 7.53
C THR A 125 -25.94 4.90 6.41
N PRO A 126 -26.00 6.26 6.38
CA PRO A 126 -25.41 7.06 5.33
C PRO A 126 -23.89 6.98 5.35
N LYS A 127 -23.25 7.18 4.20
CA LYS A 127 -21.79 7.08 4.02
C LYS A 127 -21.18 5.74 4.43
N SER A 128 -21.98 4.67 4.51
CA SER A 128 -21.44 3.33 4.77
C SER A 128 -20.64 2.84 3.57
N GLN A 129 -19.49 2.22 3.82
CA GLN A 129 -18.62 1.68 2.77
C GLN A 129 -19.00 0.25 2.40
N LEU A 130 -19.23 -0.01 1.11
CA LEU A 130 -19.66 -1.30 0.58
C LEU A 130 -18.69 -1.74 -0.52
N GLY A 131 -18.02 -2.89 -0.37
CA GLY A 131 -17.16 -3.40 -1.44
C GLY A 131 -16.68 -4.83 -1.24
N LEU A 132 -16.33 -5.49 -2.35
CA LEU A 132 -15.61 -6.76 -2.37
C LEU A 132 -14.13 -6.47 -2.67
N VAL A 133 -13.26 -6.73 -1.71
CA VAL A 133 -11.86 -6.26 -1.69
C VAL A 133 -10.85 -7.41 -1.71
N GLU A 134 -11.33 -8.63 -1.98
CA GLU A 134 -10.57 -9.88 -1.94
C GLU A 134 -9.41 -9.92 -2.93
N LEU A 135 -9.56 -9.30 -4.11
CA LEU A 135 -8.54 -9.35 -5.17
C LEU A 135 -7.25 -8.65 -4.77
N ALA A 136 -7.31 -7.64 -3.89
CA ALA A 136 -6.16 -7.00 -3.28
C ALA A 136 -5.33 -7.95 -2.39
N LEU A 137 -5.91 -9.07 -1.94
CA LEU A 137 -5.25 -10.11 -1.14
C LEU A 137 -4.84 -11.33 -1.97
N GLY A 138 -4.99 -11.29 -3.30
CA GLY A 138 -4.65 -12.40 -4.18
C GLY A 138 -5.68 -13.53 -4.22
N ILE A 139 -6.87 -13.30 -3.68
CA ILE A 139 -7.99 -14.24 -3.66
C ILE A 139 -9.21 -13.62 -4.35
N ILE A 140 -10.31 -14.37 -4.42
CA ILE A 140 -11.59 -13.87 -4.94
C ILE A 140 -12.65 -13.93 -3.83
N PRO A 141 -13.80 -13.25 -3.97
CA PRO A 141 -14.95 -13.48 -3.10
C PRO A 141 -15.25 -14.98 -3.00
N GLY A 142 -15.63 -15.46 -1.82
CA GLY A 142 -15.72 -16.91 -1.54
C GLY A 142 -16.98 -17.33 -0.79
N MET A 143 -17.94 -16.41 -0.64
CA MET A 143 -19.23 -16.63 0.02
C MET A 143 -20.39 -16.28 -0.93
N GLY A 144 -20.15 -16.36 -2.24
CA GLY A 144 -21.06 -16.10 -3.35
C GLY A 144 -21.11 -14.65 -3.82
N GLY A 145 -20.12 -13.83 -3.46
CA GLY A 145 -20.00 -12.42 -3.85
C GLY A 145 -19.86 -12.25 -5.37
N THR A 146 -19.14 -13.16 -6.05
CA THR A 146 -19.03 -13.15 -7.52
C THR A 146 -20.39 -13.38 -8.21
N GLN A 147 -21.37 -13.89 -7.47
CA GLN A 147 -22.68 -14.25 -7.99
C GLN A 147 -23.76 -13.25 -7.62
N ARG A 148 -23.80 -12.80 -6.36
CA ARG A 148 -24.84 -11.90 -5.87
C ARG A 148 -24.59 -10.46 -6.30
N LEU A 149 -23.35 -10.00 -6.33
CA LEU A 149 -23.06 -8.60 -6.68
C LEU A 149 -23.51 -8.27 -8.12
N PRO A 150 -23.17 -9.05 -9.17
CA PRO A 150 -23.66 -8.78 -10.54
C PRO A 150 -25.19 -8.76 -10.65
N ARG A 151 -25.89 -9.56 -9.83
CA ARG A 151 -27.36 -9.65 -9.81
C ARG A 151 -28.03 -8.48 -9.08
N LEU A 152 -27.29 -7.78 -8.23
CA LEU A 152 -27.76 -6.61 -7.49
C LEU A 152 -27.43 -5.30 -8.20
N VAL A 153 -26.19 -5.11 -8.65
CA VAL A 153 -25.73 -3.83 -9.22
C VAL A 153 -25.53 -3.84 -10.73
N GLY A 154 -25.73 -5.00 -11.38
CA GLY A 154 -25.40 -5.21 -12.79
C GLY A 154 -23.95 -5.62 -13.01
N ILE A 155 -23.69 -6.31 -14.13
CA ILE A 155 -22.41 -6.98 -14.40
C ILE A 155 -21.24 -6.00 -14.48
N SER A 156 -21.40 -4.91 -15.23
CA SER A 156 -20.33 -3.92 -15.44
C SER A 156 -19.84 -3.33 -14.12
N LYS A 157 -20.78 -2.85 -13.28
CA LYS A 157 -20.44 -2.25 -11.99
C LYS A 157 -19.89 -3.27 -10.99
N ALA A 158 -20.41 -4.50 -10.99
CA ALA A 158 -19.89 -5.56 -10.13
C ALA A 158 -18.44 -5.92 -10.48
N ILE A 159 -18.13 -6.05 -11.78
CA ILE A 159 -16.77 -6.31 -12.25
C ILE A 159 -15.84 -5.15 -11.90
N GLU A 160 -16.26 -3.90 -12.09
CA GLU A 160 -15.52 -2.71 -11.66
C GLU A 160 -15.16 -2.77 -10.17
N MET A 161 -16.16 -2.99 -9.31
CA MET A 161 -15.97 -3.06 -7.86
C MET A 161 -15.00 -4.18 -7.47
N MET A 162 -15.13 -5.38 -8.03
CA MET A 162 -14.27 -6.54 -7.71
C MET A 162 -12.84 -6.38 -8.24
N LEU A 163 -12.68 -6.08 -9.54
CA LEU A 163 -11.35 -5.98 -10.17
C LEU A 163 -10.54 -4.82 -9.62
N LEU A 164 -11.18 -3.70 -9.26
CA LEU A 164 -10.48 -2.58 -8.64
C LEU A 164 -10.37 -2.70 -7.12
N SER A 165 -11.05 -3.68 -6.50
CA SER A 165 -11.18 -3.81 -5.03
C SER A 165 -11.62 -2.49 -4.39
N GLN A 166 -12.60 -1.82 -5.01
CA GLN A 166 -13.08 -0.50 -4.61
C GLN A 166 -14.42 -0.57 -3.89
N THR A 167 -14.61 0.39 -3.00
CA THR A 167 -15.86 0.56 -2.24
C THR A 167 -16.73 1.64 -2.85
N ILE A 168 -18.03 1.43 -2.87
CA ILE A 168 -19.03 2.49 -3.07
C ILE A 168 -19.62 2.92 -1.73
N MET A 169 -20.24 4.10 -1.71
CA MET A 169 -20.99 4.56 -0.54
C MET A 169 -22.45 4.08 -0.61
N SER A 170 -23.10 3.95 0.56
CA SER A 170 -24.49 3.52 0.70
C SER A 170 -25.48 4.22 -0.24
N GLU A 171 -25.29 5.51 -0.52
CA GLU A 171 -26.17 6.33 -1.35
C GLU A 171 -26.05 5.97 -2.84
N GLU A 172 -24.85 5.60 -3.30
CA GLU A 172 -24.67 5.00 -4.62
C GLU A 172 -25.22 3.57 -4.63
N GLY A 173 -24.99 2.82 -3.55
CA GLY A 173 -25.52 1.47 -3.36
C GLY A 173 -27.05 1.41 -3.43
N GLU A 174 -27.76 2.41 -2.90
CA GLU A 174 -29.22 2.52 -2.97
C GLU A 174 -29.69 2.72 -4.41
N LYS A 175 -29.09 3.68 -5.14
CA LYS A 175 -29.38 3.91 -6.57
C LYS A 175 -29.12 2.67 -7.41
N LEU A 176 -28.05 1.95 -7.08
CA LEU A 176 -27.67 0.70 -7.74
C LEU A 176 -28.41 -0.53 -7.20
N GLY A 177 -29.33 -0.43 -6.24
CA GLY A 177 -30.07 -1.59 -5.72
C GLY A 177 -29.24 -2.60 -4.90
N LEU A 178 -28.02 -2.24 -4.50
CA LEU A 178 -27.25 -2.98 -3.49
C LEU A 178 -27.82 -2.76 -2.09
N ILE A 179 -28.28 -1.53 -1.81
CA ILE A 179 -28.98 -1.15 -0.59
C ILE A 179 -30.46 -0.93 -0.94
N ASP A 180 -31.36 -1.46 -0.11
CA ASP A 180 -32.79 -1.31 -0.34
C ASP A 180 -33.32 0.03 0.20
N VAL A 181 -32.72 0.56 1.27
CA VAL A 181 -32.99 1.90 1.80
C VAL A 181 -31.86 2.42 2.69
N VAL A 182 -31.58 3.72 2.62
CA VAL A 182 -30.68 4.42 3.56
C VAL A 182 -31.48 5.06 4.71
N ALA A 183 -31.19 4.66 5.95
CA ALA A 183 -31.79 5.18 7.17
C ALA A 183 -30.86 6.17 7.87
N SER A 184 -31.40 7.01 8.76
CA SER A 184 -30.55 7.75 9.71
C SER A 184 -29.87 6.79 10.68
N SER A 185 -28.66 7.14 11.16
CA SER A 185 -27.84 6.26 12.01
C SER A 185 -28.56 5.74 13.26
N ASN A 186 -29.44 6.54 13.86
CA ASN A 186 -30.19 6.16 15.07
C ASN A 186 -31.39 5.24 14.78
N ASN A 187 -31.78 5.06 13.52
CA ASN A 187 -33.00 4.36 13.12
C ASN A 187 -32.75 3.09 12.30
N VAL A 188 -31.50 2.77 11.95
CA VAL A 188 -31.17 1.61 11.08
C VAL A 188 -31.75 0.29 11.58
N LEU A 189 -31.66 0.02 12.89
CA LEU A 189 -32.19 -1.21 13.49
C LEU A 189 -33.72 -1.26 13.43
N LYS A 190 -34.39 -0.19 13.86
CA LYS A 190 -35.85 -0.11 13.85
C LYS A 190 -36.41 -0.26 12.44
N LEU A 191 -35.79 0.40 11.46
CA LEU A 191 -36.22 0.30 10.08
C LEU A 191 -35.98 -1.11 9.52
N ALA A 192 -34.84 -1.74 9.84
CA ALA A 192 -34.58 -3.13 9.45
C ALA A 192 -35.58 -4.12 10.04
N GLN A 193 -35.99 -3.95 11.31
CA GLN A 193 -37.02 -4.79 11.94
C GLN A 193 -38.37 -4.64 11.24
N SER A 194 -38.81 -3.40 11.01
CA SER A 194 -40.05 -3.10 10.26
C SER A 194 -40.02 -3.72 8.85
N TRP A 195 -38.90 -3.56 8.14
CA TRP A 195 -38.72 -4.12 6.80
C TRP A 195 -38.74 -5.65 6.80
N ALA A 196 -38.19 -6.29 7.83
CA ALA A 196 -38.20 -7.73 7.98
C ALA A 196 -39.63 -8.27 8.18
N LEU A 197 -40.44 -7.58 8.99
CA LEU A 197 -41.86 -7.90 9.17
C LEU A 197 -42.67 -7.68 7.89
N ASP A 198 -42.44 -6.56 7.19
CA ASP A 198 -43.09 -6.29 5.89
C ASP A 198 -42.86 -7.44 4.88
N ILE A 199 -41.65 -8.01 4.84
CA ILE A 199 -41.36 -9.18 3.99
C ILE A 199 -42.10 -10.43 4.50
N ALA A 200 -42.09 -10.67 5.81
CA ALA A 200 -42.76 -11.83 6.41
C ALA A 200 -44.27 -11.83 6.15
N GLU A 201 -44.87 -10.65 6.17
CA GLU A 201 -46.29 -10.41 5.89
C GLU A 201 -46.59 -10.24 4.39
N ARG A 202 -45.59 -10.41 3.53
CA ARG A 202 -45.69 -10.27 2.06
C ARG A 202 -46.15 -8.88 1.60
N ARG A 203 -46.01 -7.84 2.45
CA ARG A 203 -46.14 -6.43 2.06
C ARG A 203 -44.94 -5.97 1.22
N ARG A 204 -43.84 -6.71 1.27
CA ARG A 204 -42.68 -6.58 0.37
C ARG A 204 -42.30 -7.92 -0.26
N PRO A 205 -41.69 -7.93 -1.45
CA PRO A 205 -41.20 -9.15 -2.08
C PRO A 205 -40.17 -9.87 -1.22
N TRP A 206 -40.28 -11.19 -1.14
CA TRP A 206 -39.27 -12.06 -0.53
C TRP A 206 -38.35 -12.58 -1.64
N LEU A 207 -37.23 -11.89 -1.85
CA LEU A 207 -36.31 -12.19 -2.95
C LEU A 207 -34.99 -12.74 -2.45
N SER A 208 -34.51 -13.79 -3.11
CA SER A 208 -33.13 -14.26 -3.00
C SER A 208 -32.27 -13.55 -4.04
N SER A 209 -31.18 -12.91 -3.59
CA SER A 209 -30.23 -12.22 -4.47
C SER A 209 -29.61 -13.15 -5.50
N LEU A 210 -29.35 -14.43 -5.15
CA LEU A 210 -28.76 -15.42 -6.05
C LEU A 210 -29.67 -15.80 -7.22
N CYS A 211 -30.99 -15.75 -7.02
CA CYS A 211 -31.99 -16.11 -8.03
C CYS A 211 -32.35 -14.94 -8.97
N ARG A 212 -31.91 -13.73 -8.67
CA ARG A 212 -32.20 -12.55 -9.51
C ARG A 212 -31.51 -12.63 -10.86
N THR A 213 -32.21 -12.20 -11.89
CA THR A 213 -31.71 -12.12 -13.27
C THR A 213 -32.03 -10.78 -13.94
N ASP A 214 -32.85 -9.93 -13.30
CA ASP A 214 -33.39 -8.67 -13.83
C ASP A 214 -32.31 -7.64 -14.18
N ARG A 215 -31.09 -7.81 -13.66
CA ARG A 215 -29.95 -6.90 -13.85
C ARG A 215 -28.76 -7.50 -14.59
N LEU A 216 -28.88 -8.75 -15.04
CA LEU A 216 -27.83 -9.39 -15.83
C LEU A 216 -27.87 -8.95 -17.30
N GLY A 217 -29.02 -8.49 -17.78
CA GLY A 217 -29.22 -8.14 -19.19
C GLY A 217 -29.15 -9.35 -20.13
N PRO A 218 -29.15 -9.14 -21.45
CA PRO A 218 -29.01 -10.20 -22.43
C PRO A 218 -27.65 -10.92 -22.32
N LEU A 219 -27.64 -12.23 -22.53
CA LEU A 219 -26.43 -13.06 -22.39
C LEU A 219 -25.28 -12.63 -23.33
N SER A 220 -25.60 -12.15 -24.53
CA SER A 220 -24.61 -11.64 -25.50
C SER A 220 -23.86 -10.41 -24.97
N GLU A 221 -24.60 -9.45 -24.41
CA GLU A 221 -24.03 -8.22 -23.82
C GLU A 221 -23.21 -8.55 -22.58
N ALA A 222 -23.74 -9.41 -21.71
CA ALA A 222 -23.04 -9.88 -20.52
C ALA A 222 -21.67 -10.50 -20.85
N ARG A 223 -21.60 -11.34 -21.88
CA ARG A 223 -20.35 -11.96 -22.36
C ARG A 223 -19.37 -10.94 -22.91
N GLU A 224 -19.83 -9.93 -23.65
CA GLU A 224 -18.94 -8.90 -24.18
C GLU A 224 -18.34 -8.05 -23.06
N VAL A 225 -19.12 -7.71 -22.02
CA VAL A 225 -18.61 -7.00 -20.82
C VAL A 225 -17.50 -7.81 -20.14
N VAL A 226 -17.72 -9.12 -19.91
CA VAL A 226 -16.70 -10.00 -19.32
C VAL A 226 -15.46 -10.07 -20.21
N LYS A 227 -15.63 -10.22 -21.51
CA LYS A 227 -14.52 -10.29 -22.48
C LYS A 227 -13.67 -9.02 -22.48
N VAL A 228 -14.29 -7.83 -22.48
CA VAL A 228 -13.57 -6.55 -22.35
C VAL A 228 -12.81 -6.49 -21.02
N ALA A 229 -13.44 -6.90 -19.93
CA ALA A 229 -12.79 -6.95 -18.62
C ALA A 229 -11.60 -7.91 -18.59
N ARG A 230 -11.67 -9.06 -19.27
CA ARG A 230 -10.54 -10.00 -19.41
C ARG A 230 -9.36 -9.36 -20.13
N LEU A 231 -9.60 -8.62 -21.22
CA LEU A 231 -8.55 -7.93 -21.97
C LEU A 231 -7.88 -6.86 -21.10
N GLN A 232 -8.66 -6.06 -20.37
CA GLN A 232 -8.14 -5.07 -19.44
C GLN A 232 -7.32 -5.70 -18.30
N ALA A 233 -7.82 -6.80 -17.72
CA ALA A 233 -7.10 -7.51 -16.67
C ALA A 233 -5.79 -8.14 -17.17
N ARG A 234 -5.73 -8.66 -18.41
CA ARG A 234 -4.46 -9.13 -19.01
C ARG A 234 -3.44 -8.02 -19.19
N GLN A 235 -3.89 -6.80 -19.47
CA GLN A 235 -3.00 -5.65 -19.65
C GLN A 235 -2.52 -5.06 -18.31
N ASN A 236 -3.42 -4.93 -17.35
CA ASN A 236 -3.16 -4.20 -16.10
C ASN A 236 -2.74 -5.09 -14.93
N ALA A 237 -3.03 -6.40 -15.01
CA ALA A 237 -2.93 -7.35 -13.92
C ALA A 237 -2.40 -8.72 -14.38
N ALA A 238 -1.53 -8.75 -15.40
CA ALA A 238 -1.00 -9.97 -16.01
C ALA A 238 -0.45 -11.00 -15.00
N ASN A 239 0.23 -10.51 -13.95
CA ASN A 239 0.86 -11.34 -12.91
C ASN A 239 -0.05 -11.59 -11.68
N MET A 240 -1.34 -11.32 -11.79
CA MET A 240 -2.32 -11.44 -10.72
C MET A 240 -3.47 -12.37 -11.16
N PRO A 241 -3.25 -13.70 -11.09
CA PRO A 241 -4.15 -14.70 -11.67
C PRO A 241 -5.58 -14.66 -11.12
N GLN A 242 -5.75 -14.16 -9.89
CA GLN A 242 -7.06 -14.00 -9.25
C GLN A 242 -8.03 -13.10 -10.04
N HIS A 243 -7.52 -12.18 -10.89
CA HIS A 243 -8.39 -11.33 -11.71
C HIS A 243 -9.09 -12.13 -12.81
N GLN A 244 -8.38 -13.04 -13.49
CA GLN A 244 -8.98 -13.90 -14.50
C GLN A 244 -9.91 -14.92 -13.85
N ALA A 245 -9.48 -15.53 -12.74
CA ALA A 245 -10.30 -16.49 -12.01
C ALA A 245 -11.61 -15.88 -11.46
N CYS A 246 -11.59 -14.61 -11.03
CA CYS A 246 -12.80 -13.89 -10.64
C CYS A 246 -13.77 -13.77 -11.81
N LEU A 247 -13.27 -13.44 -13.00
CA LEU A 247 -14.08 -13.35 -14.22
C LEU A 247 -14.60 -14.71 -14.67
N ASP A 248 -13.82 -15.79 -14.50
CA ASP A 248 -14.27 -17.17 -14.74
C ASP A 248 -15.48 -17.53 -13.88
N ALA A 249 -15.42 -17.25 -12.57
CA ALA A 249 -16.52 -17.52 -11.66
C ALA A 249 -17.78 -16.69 -11.98
N VAL A 250 -17.60 -15.40 -12.31
CA VAL A 250 -18.70 -14.52 -12.73
C VAL A 250 -19.37 -15.04 -14.01
N GLU A 251 -18.58 -15.37 -15.03
CA GLU A 251 -19.08 -15.86 -16.32
C GLU A 251 -19.84 -17.18 -16.17
N GLU A 252 -19.28 -18.12 -15.39
CA GLU A 252 -19.93 -19.42 -15.13
C GLU A 252 -21.34 -19.24 -14.56
N GLY A 253 -21.50 -18.34 -13.58
CA GLY A 253 -22.80 -18.09 -12.99
C GLY A 253 -23.77 -17.29 -13.85
N ILE A 254 -23.28 -16.53 -14.83
CA ILE A 254 -24.12 -15.87 -15.83
C ILE A 254 -24.62 -16.89 -16.85
N VAL A 255 -23.76 -17.81 -17.31
CA VAL A 255 -24.08 -18.76 -18.39
C VAL A 255 -24.91 -19.93 -17.87
N HIS A 256 -24.53 -20.51 -16.73
CA HIS A 256 -25.09 -21.77 -16.21
C HIS A 256 -25.91 -21.58 -14.93
N GLY A 257 -26.08 -20.34 -14.46
CA GLY A 257 -26.89 -19.98 -13.31
C GLY A 257 -26.09 -19.84 -12.00
N GLY A 258 -26.65 -19.08 -11.06
CA GLY A 258 -25.92 -18.59 -9.88
C GLY A 258 -25.33 -19.70 -9.01
N TYR A 259 -26.02 -20.84 -8.88
CA TYR A 259 -25.51 -21.97 -8.11
C TYR A 259 -24.26 -22.60 -8.76
N SER A 260 -24.24 -22.74 -10.09
CA SER A 260 -23.03 -23.19 -10.82
C SER A 260 -21.87 -22.25 -10.56
N GLY A 261 -22.14 -20.94 -10.61
CA GLY A 261 -21.17 -19.90 -10.29
C GLY A 261 -20.63 -19.98 -8.86
N ILE A 262 -21.45 -20.28 -7.84
CA ILE A 262 -20.98 -20.48 -6.45
C ILE A 262 -20.03 -21.68 -6.36
N LEU A 263 -20.33 -22.79 -7.04
CA LEU A 263 -19.45 -23.96 -7.06
C LEU A 263 -18.11 -23.62 -7.71
N LYS A 264 -18.14 -22.89 -8.83
CA LYS A 264 -16.93 -22.44 -9.51
C LYS A 264 -16.11 -21.46 -8.67
N GLU A 265 -16.78 -20.53 -8.00
CA GLU A 265 -16.17 -19.60 -7.06
C GLU A 265 -15.40 -20.35 -5.96
N ALA A 266 -16.03 -21.34 -5.33
CA ALA A 266 -15.40 -22.15 -4.29
C ALA A 266 -14.19 -22.96 -4.83
N GLU A 267 -14.33 -23.55 -6.02
CA GLU A 267 -13.25 -24.28 -6.70
C GLU A 267 -12.01 -23.40 -6.90
N VAL A 268 -12.17 -22.24 -7.55
CA VAL A 268 -11.03 -21.39 -7.88
C VAL A 268 -10.46 -20.68 -6.64
N SER A 269 -11.31 -20.33 -5.67
CA SER A 269 -10.87 -19.69 -4.41
C SER A 269 -9.94 -20.61 -3.61
N ASN A 270 -10.27 -21.90 -3.52
CA ASN A 270 -9.43 -22.89 -2.82
C ASN A 270 -8.03 -23.03 -3.45
N VAL A 271 -7.92 -22.93 -4.77
CA VAL A 271 -6.63 -22.95 -5.47
C VAL A 271 -5.84 -21.67 -5.21
N LEU A 272 -6.49 -20.51 -5.32
CA LEU A 272 -5.84 -19.20 -5.23
C LEU A 272 -5.25 -18.91 -3.85
N VAL A 273 -5.92 -19.32 -2.76
CA VAL A 273 -5.44 -19.11 -1.37
C VAL A 273 -4.02 -19.62 -1.17
N SER A 274 -3.63 -20.69 -1.86
CA SER A 274 -2.30 -21.31 -1.74
C SER A 274 -1.25 -20.77 -2.74
N SER A 275 -1.65 -19.91 -3.67
CA SER A 275 -0.77 -19.34 -4.69
C SER A 275 0.33 -18.45 -4.10
N SER A 276 1.45 -18.32 -4.82
CA SER A 276 2.54 -17.41 -4.44
C SER A 276 2.07 -15.95 -4.38
N THR A 277 1.23 -15.53 -5.33
CA THR A 277 0.63 -14.20 -5.35
C THR A 277 -0.23 -13.91 -4.12
N ALA A 278 -1.09 -14.86 -3.69
CA ALA A 278 -1.89 -14.68 -2.48
C ALA A 278 -1.02 -14.62 -1.21
N LYS A 279 -0.02 -15.49 -1.09
CA LYS A 279 0.95 -15.45 0.03
C LYS A 279 1.66 -14.10 0.11
N ALA A 280 2.12 -13.58 -1.03
CA ALA A 280 2.78 -12.29 -1.13
C ALA A 280 1.88 -11.10 -0.78
N LEU A 281 0.67 -11.03 -1.34
CA LEU A 281 -0.27 -9.93 -1.08
C LEU A 281 -0.78 -9.93 0.37
N MET A 282 -1.05 -11.11 0.94
CA MET A 282 -1.38 -11.23 2.36
C MET A 282 -0.20 -10.83 3.24
N HIS A 283 1.03 -11.21 2.90
CA HIS A 283 2.23 -10.74 3.60
C HIS A 283 2.30 -9.21 3.64
N VAL A 284 2.13 -8.54 2.50
CA VAL A 284 2.10 -7.06 2.43
C VAL A 284 0.99 -6.49 3.33
N PHE A 285 -0.21 -7.08 3.31
CA PHE A 285 -1.31 -6.64 4.17
C PHE A 285 -0.95 -6.69 5.66
N PHE A 286 -0.38 -7.81 6.13
CA PHE A 286 0.02 -7.94 7.53
C PHE A 286 1.24 -7.09 7.88
N ALA A 287 2.22 -6.99 6.98
CA ALA A 287 3.40 -6.17 7.14
C ALA A 287 3.03 -4.68 7.30
N GLN A 288 2.10 -4.17 6.50
CA GLN A 288 1.62 -2.79 6.63
C GLN A 288 0.92 -2.53 7.97
N ARG A 289 0.17 -3.51 8.50
CA ARG A 289 -0.44 -3.40 9.84
C ARG A 289 0.62 -3.50 10.95
N ALA A 290 1.65 -4.31 10.77
CA ALA A 290 2.75 -4.45 11.71
C ALA A 290 3.61 -3.18 11.80
N ALA A 291 3.82 -2.47 10.69
CA ALA A 291 4.54 -1.19 10.63
C ALA A 291 3.95 -0.12 11.58
N SER A 292 2.64 -0.19 11.84
CA SER A 292 1.98 0.72 12.80
C SER A 292 2.29 0.41 14.27
N LYS A 293 2.98 -0.69 14.57
CA LYS A 293 3.41 -1.09 15.92
C LYS A 293 4.91 -0.90 16.02
N VAL A 294 5.35 0.13 16.73
CA VAL A 294 6.76 0.45 16.94
C VAL A 294 7.07 0.22 18.43
N PRO A 295 8.02 -0.69 18.76
CA PRO A 295 8.47 -0.92 20.13
C PRO A 295 9.00 0.37 20.77
N ASN A 296 8.80 0.51 22.07
CA ASN A 296 9.18 1.68 22.88
C ASN A 296 8.53 3.00 22.41
N VAL A 297 7.46 2.93 21.63
CA VAL A 297 6.72 4.09 21.11
C VAL A 297 5.22 3.86 21.23
N THR A 298 4.72 2.82 20.57
CA THR A 298 3.28 2.56 20.49
C THR A 298 2.75 1.66 21.61
N ASP A 299 3.65 1.04 22.37
CA ASP A 299 3.39 0.07 23.44
C ASP A 299 3.62 0.64 24.86
N ILE A 300 4.04 1.90 24.98
CA ILE A 300 4.34 2.56 26.26
C ILE A 300 3.22 3.52 26.74
N GLY A 301 2.02 3.44 26.16
CA GLY A 301 0.83 4.18 26.64
C GLY A 301 0.79 5.68 26.30
N LEU A 302 1.65 6.16 25.40
CA LEU A 302 1.63 7.54 24.90
C LEU A 302 0.33 7.86 24.14
N ARG A 303 -0.08 9.14 24.18
CA ARG A 303 -1.22 9.65 23.42
C ARG A 303 -0.74 10.62 22.33
N PRO A 304 -1.21 10.48 21.08
CA PRO A 304 -0.84 11.42 20.03
C PRO A 304 -1.28 12.85 20.37
N ARG A 305 -0.40 13.83 20.18
CA ARG A 305 -0.74 15.25 20.21
C ARG A 305 -1.44 15.65 18.93
N HIS A 306 -2.37 16.59 19.02
CA HIS A 306 -3.07 17.11 17.86
C HIS A 306 -2.13 18.03 17.06
N VAL A 307 -2.12 17.88 15.74
CA VAL A 307 -1.35 18.73 14.81
C VAL A 307 -2.36 19.43 13.91
N GLU A 308 -2.53 20.73 14.09
CA GLU A 308 -3.51 21.55 13.37
C GLU A 308 -2.83 22.46 12.34
N LYS A 309 -1.65 23.00 12.68
CA LYS A 309 -0.91 23.95 11.84
C LYS A 309 0.53 23.48 11.61
N VAL A 310 0.90 23.34 10.34
CA VAL A 310 2.24 22.90 9.91
C VAL A 310 2.92 24.00 9.08
N ALA A 311 4.16 24.34 9.40
CA ALA A 311 4.99 25.16 8.53
C ALA A 311 5.85 24.29 7.60
N ILE A 312 6.02 24.73 6.36
CA ILE A 312 6.91 24.10 5.38
C ILE A 312 7.92 25.15 4.93
N ILE A 313 9.21 24.79 4.94
CA ILE A 313 10.30 25.66 4.48
C ILE A 313 10.77 25.15 3.11
N GLY A 314 10.56 25.97 2.07
CA GLY A 314 10.85 25.65 0.68
C GLY A 314 9.61 25.20 -0.08
N GLY A 315 9.25 25.93 -1.13
CA GLY A 315 8.08 25.74 -2.00
C GLY A 315 8.37 25.00 -3.30
N GLY A 316 9.52 24.34 -3.41
CA GLY A 316 9.88 23.49 -4.55
C GLY A 316 8.97 22.26 -4.71
N ILE A 317 9.41 21.29 -5.53
CA ILE A 317 8.61 20.09 -5.87
C ILE A 317 8.16 19.32 -4.61
N MET A 318 9.07 19.12 -3.65
CA MET A 318 8.74 18.39 -2.42
C MET A 318 7.85 19.21 -1.50
N GLY A 319 8.22 20.44 -1.16
CA GLY A 319 7.45 21.27 -0.24
C GLY A 319 6.03 21.55 -0.72
N SER A 320 5.84 21.85 -2.01
CA SER A 320 4.48 22.01 -2.60
C SER A 320 3.68 20.71 -2.57
N GLY A 321 4.32 19.56 -2.81
CA GLY A 321 3.67 18.26 -2.70
C GLY A 321 3.26 17.91 -1.26
N ILE A 322 4.10 18.22 -0.28
CA ILE A 322 3.82 18.02 1.15
C ILE A 322 2.69 18.95 1.59
N ALA A 323 2.73 20.23 1.19
CA ALA A 323 1.67 21.19 1.43
C ALA A 323 0.33 20.67 0.92
N THR A 324 0.31 20.17 -0.33
CA THR A 324 -0.89 19.61 -0.95
C THR A 324 -1.45 18.43 -0.14
N ALA A 325 -0.59 17.52 0.34
CA ALA A 325 -1.03 16.36 1.12
C ALA A 325 -1.69 16.75 2.46
N LEU A 326 -1.12 17.75 3.14
CA LEU A 326 -1.60 18.25 4.43
C LEU A 326 -2.94 18.98 4.29
N ILE A 327 -3.04 19.95 3.37
CA ILE A 327 -4.27 20.75 3.21
C ILE A 327 -5.47 19.93 2.71
N LEU A 328 -5.24 18.88 1.90
CA LEU A 328 -6.29 17.94 1.48
C LEU A 328 -6.93 17.17 2.65
N SER A 329 -6.23 17.12 3.77
CA SER A 329 -6.64 16.48 5.02
C SER A 329 -7.14 17.49 6.05
N GLY A 330 -7.24 18.78 5.69
CA GLY A 330 -7.76 19.85 6.54
C GLY A 330 -6.73 20.46 7.50
N ILE A 331 -5.44 20.18 7.31
CA ILE A 331 -4.37 20.73 8.15
C ILE A 331 -3.92 22.07 7.56
N SER A 332 -3.89 23.11 8.38
CA SER A 332 -3.49 24.46 7.94
C SER A 332 -1.98 24.48 7.65
N VAL A 333 -1.58 25.08 6.53
CA VAL A 333 -0.17 25.11 6.11
C VAL A 333 0.34 26.54 5.96
N VAL A 334 1.51 26.80 6.54
CA VAL A 334 2.31 28.00 6.27
C VAL A 334 3.48 27.63 5.38
N LEU A 335 3.51 28.15 4.15
CA LEU A 335 4.60 27.92 3.20
C LEU A 335 5.57 29.09 3.21
N LYS A 336 6.79 28.87 3.72
CA LYS A 336 7.86 29.86 3.73
C LYS A 336 8.76 29.67 2.51
N GLU A 337 9.06 30.77 1.83
CA GLU A 337 10.10 30.85 0.80
C GLU A 337 11.10 31.98 1.08
N ILE A 338 12.19 32.02 0.30
CA ILE A 338 13.22 33.06 0.43
C ILE A 338 12.82 34.38 -0.26
N ASP A 339 12.00 34.32 -1.30
CA ASP A 339 11.52 35.49 -2.03
C ASP A 339 10.12 35.29 -2.61
N VAL A 340 9.55 36.39 -3.10
CA VAL A 340 8.19 36.46 -3.65
C VAL A 340 8.03 35.60 -4.91
N GLU A 341 9.07 35.45 -5.73
CA GLU A 341 8.98 34.69 -6.98
C GLU A 341 8.93 33.19 -6.73
N TYR A 342 9.81 32.66 -5.87
CA TYR A 342 9.76 31.26 -5.45
C TYR A 342 8.48 30.96 -4.69
N LEU A 343 8.02 31.87 -3.84
CA LEU A 343 6.74 31.70 -3.13
C LEU A 343 5.57 31.57 -4.12
N LYS A 344 5.47 32.49 -5.09
CA LYS A 344 4.44 32.44 -6.14
C LYS A 344 4.51 31.15 -6.96
N LYS A 345 5.72 30.69 -7.30
CA LYS A 345 5.92 29.41 -8.01
C LYS A 345 5.42 28.23 -7.18
N GLY A 346 5.81 28.15 -5.90
CA GLY A 346 5.37 27.07 -5.01
C GLY A 346 3.86 27.03 -4.82
N MET A 347 3.23 28.19 -4.57
CA MET A 347 1.77 28.31 -4.45
C MET A 347 1.05 27.84 -5.73
N LYS A 348 1.55 28.23 -6.91
CA LYS A 348 1.00 27.77 -8.21
C LYS A 348 1.12 26.27 -8.40
N VAL A 349 2.21 25.65 -7.94
CA VAL A 349 2.36 24.18 -8.01
C VAL A 349 1.33 23.49 -7.10
N VAL A 350 1.08 24.02 -5.90
CA VAL A 350 0.03 23.49 -5.02
C VAL A 350 -1.34 23.59 -5.67
N GLU A 351 -1.68 24.75 -6.23
CA GLU A 351 -2.93 24.96 -6.96
C GLU A 351 -3.09 23.99 -8.13
N ALA A 352 -2.05 23.83 -8.95
CA ALA A 352 -2.05 22.92 -10.09
C ALA A 352 -2.22 21.45 -9.66
N ASN A 353 -1.63 21.03 -8.53
CA ASN A 353 -1.83 19.69 -7.98
C ASN A 353 -3.30 19.46 -7.60
N LEU A 354 -3.93 20.43 -6.91
CA LEU A 354 -5.34 20.35 -6.50
C LEU A 354 -6.28 20.31 -7.71
N GLN A 355 -6.05 21.19 -8.69
CA GLN A 355 -6.81 21.20 -9.95
C GLN A 355 -6.65 19.88 -10.72
N GLY A 356 -5.43 19.33 -10.76
CA GLY A 356 -5.15 18.04 -11.38
C GLY A 356 -5.87 16.86 -10.71
N LEU A 357 -6.03 16.89 -9.38
CA LEU A 357 -6.81 15.90 -8.65
C LEU A 357 -8.32 16.07 -8.90
N ALA A 358 -8.82 17.30 -8.96
CA ALA A 358 -10.22 17.58 -9.27
C ALA A 358 -10.58 17.18 -10.70
N ALA A 359 -9.71 17.47 -11.67
CA ALA A 359 -9.92 17.10 -13.08
C ALA A 359 -9.97 15.58 -13.30
N LYS A 360 -9.28 14.80 -12.45
CA LYS A 360 -9.33 13.33 -12.46
C LYS A 360 -10.51 12.75 -11.67
N GLY A 361 -11.32 13.59 -11.03
CA GLY A 361 -12.45 13.15 -10.19
C GLY A 361 -12.05 12.62 -8.81
N ASN A 362 -10.78 12.76 -8.40
CA ASN A 362 -10.32 12.29 -7.08
C ASN A 362 -10.88 13.15 -5.92
N ILE A 363 -11.20 14.42 -6.19
CA ILE A 363 -11.81 15.36 -5.26
C ILE A 363 -12.80 16.25 -6.03
N THR A 364 -13.75 16.86 -5.31
CA THR A 364 -14.63 17.88 -5.91
C THR A 364 -13.92 19.23 -6.02
N LYS A 365 -14.43 20.13 -6.87
CA LYS A 365 -13.88 21.48 -7.03
C LYS A 365 -13.96 22.29 -5.73
N GLU A 366 -15.07 22.18 -5.02
CA GLU A 366 -15.30 22.88 -3.75
C GLU A 366 -14.32 22.38 -2.67
N LYS A 367 -13.99 21.07 -2.69
CA LYS A 367 -12.97 20.52 -1.80
C LYS A 367 -11.57 21.05 -2.15
N ALA A 368 -11.25 21.19 -3.42
CA ALA A 368 -9.98 21.75 -3.88
C ALA A 368 -9.82 23.22 -3.42
N GLU A 369 -10.85 24.05 -3.63
CA GLU A 369 -10.86 25.46 -3.22
C GLU A 369 -10.72 25.62 -1.70
N ARG A 370 -11.48 24.84 -0.91
CA ARG A 370 -11.37 24.84 0.55
C ARG A 370 -10.00 24.40 1.05
N ALA A 371 -9.39 23.41 0.39
CA ALA A 371 -8.04 22.98 0.74
C ALA A 371 -7.03 24.08 0.44
N PHE A 372 -7.16 24.79 -0.69
CA PHE A 372 -6.26 25.89 -1.03
C PHE A 372 -6.41 27.08 -0.08
N SER A 373 -7.62 27.39 0.41
CA SER A 373 -7.85 28.55 1.28
C SER A 373 -7.16 28.48 2.64
N ILE A 374 -6.74 27.29 3.09
CA ILE A 374 -6.01 27.08 4.35
C ILE A 374 -4.48 27.06 4.17
N LEU A 375 -3.99 27.40 2.98
CA LEU A 375 -2.58 27.58 2.67
C LEU A 375 -2.21 29.07 2.73
N LYS A 376 -1.24 29.43 3.58
CA LYS A 376 -0.72 30.79 3.71
C LYS A 376 0.75 30.85 3.30
N GLY A 377 1.09 31.71 2.33
CA GLY A 377 2.47 31.97 1.94
C GLY A 377 3.12 33.07 2.78
N VAL A 378 4.38 32.91 3.17
CA VAL A 378 5.17 33.89 3.93
C VAL A 378 6.63 33.94 3.47
N LEU A 379 7.34 35.02 3.81
CA LEU A 379 8.78 35.18 3.54
C LEU A 379 9.64 35.08 4.81
N ASP A 380 9.07 35.46 5.95
CA ASP A 380 9.70 35.44 7.26
C ASP A 380 9.11 34.36 8.18
N TYR A 381 9.60 34.31 9.43
CA TYR A 381 9.20 33.34 10.44
C TYR A 381 8.08 33.83 11.38
N SER A 382 7.44 34.96 11.12
CA SER A 382 6.44 35.56 12.04
C SER A 382 5.28 34.62 12.38
N GLU A 383 4.87 33.78 11.43
CA GLU A 383 3.78 32.81 11.58
C GLU A 383 4.15 31.51 12.33
N PHE A 384 5.44 31.32 12.66
CA PHE A 384 5.97 30.05 13.21
C PHE A 384 5.76 29.90 14.71
N ARG A 385 5.42 30.98 15.43
CA ARG A 385 5.19 30.93 16.88
C ARG A 385 4.02 30.01 17.29
N HIS A 386 3.08 29.77 16.38
CA HIS A 386 1.86 28.99 16.63
C HIS A 386 1.78 27.72 15.77
N VAL A 387 2.89 27.23 15.22
CA VAL A 387 2.89 25.96 14.49
C VAL A 387 3.20 24.79 15.41
N ASP A 388 2.57 23.65 15.14
CA ASP A 388 2.77 22.41 15.89
C ASP A 388 3.95 21.59 15.33
N MET A 389 4.26 21.80 14.05
CA MET A 389 5.33 21.13 13.34
C MET A 389 5.90 22.02 12.23
N VAL A 390 7.21 21.98 12.05
CA VAL A 390 7.91 22.50 10.87
C VAL A 390 8.44 21.32 10.06
N ILE A 391 8.28 21.36 8.73
CA ILE A 391 8.89 20.41 7.79
C ILE A 391 9.82 21.19 6.86
N GLU A 392 11.12 20.98 7.03
CA GLU A 392 12.16 21.54 6.17
C GLU A 392 12.25 20.74 4.85
N ALA A 393 12.12 21.43 3.71
CA ALA A 393 12.15 20.86 2.35
C ALA A 393 13.00 21.73 1.39
N ALA A 394 14.05 22.37 1.91
CA ALA A 394 15.04 23.12 1.14
C ALA A 394 16.06 22.19 0.48
N THR A 395 16.99 22.78 -0.27
CA THR A 395 18.04 22.07 -1.02
C THR A 395 18.92 21.21 -0.10
N GLU A 396 19.53 20.16 -0.65
CA GLU A 396 20.43 19.26 0.08
C GLU A 396 21.79 19.93 0.34
N ASN A 397 21.82 20.83 1.32
CA ASN A 397 23.03 21.49 1.80
C ASN A 397 23.05 21.50 3.33
N VAL A 398 24.11 20.94 3.91
CA VAL A 398 24.25 20.76 5.37
C VAL A 398 24.21 22.10 6.11
N LEU A 399 25.02 23.08 5.67
CA LEU A 399 25.13 24.38 6.35
C LEU A 399 23.81 25.16 6.31
N LEU A 400 23.12 25.13 5.16
CA LEU A 400 21.80 25.73 5.02
C LEU A 400 20.80 25.09 5.98
N LYS A 401 20.76 23.75 6.06
CA LYS A 401 19.84 23.05 6.96
C LYS A 401 20.16 23.34 8.42
N GLN A 402 21.42 23.36 8.81
CA GLN A 402 21.82 23.74 10.18
C GLN A 402 21.39 25.17 10.51
N SER A 403 21.57 26.13 9.59
CA SER A 403 21.09 27.50 9.77
C SER A 403 19.58 27.54 9.97
N ILE A 404 18.81 26.84 9.10
CA ILE A 404 17.35 26.77 9.22
C ILE A 404 16.94 26.20 10.58
N PHE A 405 17.57 25.10 11.01
CA PHE A 405 17.24 24.46 12.29
C PHE A 405 17.57 25.36 13.50
N GLY A 406 18.63 26.16 13.43
CA GLY A 406 18.95 27.16 14.45
C GLY A 406 17.99 28.35 14.48
N GLU A 407 17.41 28.74 13.34
CA GLU A 407 16.37 29.78 13.28
C GLU A 407 15.03 29.27 13.81
N ILE A 408 14.58 28.09 13.37
CA ILE A 408 13.28 27.54 13.78
C ILE A 408 13.26 27.18 15.26
N GLU A 409 14.39 26.76 15.85
CA GLU A 409 14.50 26.53 17.29
C GLU A 409 14.20 27.79 18.11
N LYS A 410 14.64 28.96 17.65
CA LYS A 410 14.45 30.24 18.35
C LYS A 410 13.01 30.75 18.29
N VAL A 411 12.33 30.54 17.16
CA VAL A 411 11.00 31.12 16.91
C VAL A 411 9.85 30.20 17.28
N CYS A 412 10.06 28.88 17.23
CA CYS A 412 9.02 27.90 17.52
C CYS A 412 8.91 27.63 19.03
N THR A 413 7.72 27.28 19.50
CA THR A 413 7.54 26.84 20.90
C THR A 413 8.34 25.57 21.19
N PRO A 414 8.71 25.28 22.45
CA PRO A 414 9.40 24.04 22.82
C PRO A 414 8.67 22.74 22.46
N HIS A 415 7.35 22.81 22.24
CA HIS A 415 6.54 21.64 21.88
C HIS A 415 6.47 21.38 20.38
N CYS A 416 6.84 22.35 19.54
CA CYS A 416 6.85 22.24 18.09
C CYS A 416 7.86 21.18 17.63
N ILE A 417 7.42 20.30 16.72
CA ILE A 417 8.25 19.26 16.11
C ILE A 417 9.09 19.86 14.98
N LEU A 418 10.38 19.56 14.94
CA LEU A 418 11.32 20.07 13.93
C LEU A 418 11.68 18.93 12.97
N ALA A 419 10.97 18.84 11.85
CA ALA A 419 11.16 17.77 10.88
C ALA A 419 11.98 18.21 9.66
N THR A 420 12.74 17.29 9.07
CA THR A 420 13.41 17.48 7.78
C THR A 420 12.98 16.41 6.77
N ASN A 421 12.78 16.82 5.52
CA ASN A 421 12.53 15.95 4.37
C ASN A 421 13.82 15.58 3.62
N THR A 422 15.01 15.74 4.22
CA THR A 422 16.26 15.28 3.61
C THR A 422 16.17 13.79 3.23
N SER A 423 16.93 13.41 2.21
CA SER A 423 16.93 12.09 1.57
C SER A 423 18.23 11.31 1.78
N THR A 424 19.30 12.00 2.20
CA THR A 424 20.64 11.43 2.37
C THR A 424 21.41 11.97 3.58
N ILE A 425 21.08 13.17 4.10
CA ILE A 425 21.86 13.81 5.16
C ILE A 425 21.50 13.20 6.53
N ASN A 426 22.54 12.90 7.30
CA ASN A 426 22.41 12.41 8.66
C ASN A 426 21.80 13.49 9.59
N LEU A 427 20.71 13.14 10.28
CA LEU A 427 19.97 14.07 11.14
C LEU A 427 20.77 14.59 12.33
N ASN A 428 21.74 13.82 12.84
CA ASN A 428 22.63 14.28 13.92
C ASN A 428 23.52 15.44 13.46
N ILE A 429 23.81 15.54 12.15
CA ILE A 429 24.53 16.67 11.58
C ILE A 429 23.60 17.89 11.48
N VAL A 430 22.36 17.68 11.02
CA VAL A 430 21.34 18.75 10.89
C VAL A 430 21.07 19.42 12.25
N GLY A 431 20.88 18.64 13.30
CA GLY A 431 20.58 19.11 14.65
C GLY A 431 21.80 19.37 15.55
N ARG A 432 23.02 19.43 15.00
CA ARG A 432 24.24 19.52 15.82
C ARG A 432 24.30 20.79 16.67
N GLU A 433 23.91 21.92 16.08
CA GLU A 433 24.02 23.25 16.69
C GLU A 433 22.74 23.69 17.41
N THR A 434 21.82 22.75 17.71
CA THR A 434 20.57 23.03 18.43
C THR A 434 20.61 22.45 19.85
N ASN A 435 19.64 22.81 20.70
CA ASN A 435 19.37 22.16 21.99
C ASN A 435 18.08 21.31 21.97
N SER A 436 17.50 21.14 20.79
CA SER A 436 16.18 20.55 20.55
C SER A 436 16.25 19.16 19.91
N GLN A 437 17.32 18.40 20.12
CA GLN A 437 17.51 17.10 19.44
C GLN A 437 16.42 16.07 19.78
N ASP A 438 15.76 16.21 20.93
CA ASP A 438 14.64 15.37 21.36
C ASP A 438 13.38 15.52 20.50
N ARG A 439 13.27 16.63 19.77
CA ARG A 439 12.16 16.95 18.87
C ARG A 439 12.55 17.14 17.41
N ILE A 440 13.79 16.78 17.06
CA ILE A 440 14.25 16.66 15.68
C ILE A 440 13.92 15.27 15.15
N ILE A 441 13.31 15.21 13.96
CA ILE A 441 12.89 13.97 13.31
C ILE A 441 12.98 14.08 11.78
N GLY A 442 13.11 12.96 11.09
CA GLY A 442 13.01 12.94 9.63
C GLY A 442 11.59 12.63 9.21
N ALA A 443 11.02 13.45 8.32
CA ALA A 443 9.75 13.22 7.66
C ALA A 443 10.02 13.09 6.16
N HIS A 444 10.58 11.95 5.76
CA HIS A 444 11.01 11.72 4.38
C HIS A 444 9.83 11.25 3.52
N PHE A 445 9.31 12.18 2.73
CA PHE A 445 8.29 11.95 1.71
C PHE A 445 8.93 11.54 0.39
N PHE A 446 8.19 10.76 -0.40
CA PHE A 446 8.62 10.32 -1.72
C PHE A 446 7.94 11.15 -2.81
N SER A 447 8.70 11.59 -3.81
CA SER A 447 8.16 12.41 -4.90
C SER A 447 7.30 11.59 -5.89
N PRO A 448 6.12 12.07 -6.31
CA PRO A 448 5.42 13.27 -5.83
C PRO A 448 4.75 13.04 -4.45
N ALA A 449 4.98 13.94 -3.49
CA ALA A 449 4.63 13.73 -2.08
C ALA A 449 3.12 13.60 -1.81
N HIS A 450 2.22 14.16 -2.63
CA HIS A 450 0.78 13.98 -2.48
C HIS A 450 0.25 12.68 -3.11
N VAL A 451 1.07 11.99 -3.91
CA VAL A 451 0.71 10.74 -4.61
C VAL A 451 1.32 9.53 -3.91
N MET A 452 2.61 9.58 -3.58
CA MET A 452 3.33 8.42 -3.06
C MET A 452 2.87 8.06 -1.64
N PRO A 453 2.52 6.81 -1.34
CA PRO A 453 1.88 6.44 -0.08
C PRO A 453 2.84 6.32 1.10
N LEU A 454 4.14 6.10 0.87
CA LEU A 454 5.11 5.91 1.94
C LEU A 454 5.48 7.24 2.62
N LEU A 455 5.61 7.21 3.94
CA LEU A 455 6.31 8.21 4.74
C LEU A 455 7.37 7.49 5.58
N GLU A 456 8.63 7.76 5.31
CA GLU A 456 9.73 7.23 6.12
C GLU A 456 9.99 8.21 7.27
N ILE A 457 9.91 7.70 8.51
CA ILE A 457 10.08 8.45 9.74
C ILE A 457 11.44 8.10 10.32
N ILE A 458 12.39 9.03 10.23
CA ILE A 458 13.78 8.79 10.65
C ILE A 458 13.94 9.23 12.10
N ARG A 459 14.26 8.28 12.99
CA ARG A 459 14.61 8.57 14.38
C ARG A 459 16.11 8.62 14.58
N THR A 460 16.55 9.56 15.39
CA THR A 460 17.88 9.55 16.01
C THR A 460 17.82 8.84 17.36
N GLU A 461 18.96 8.68 18.02
CA GLU A 461 19.03 8.18 19.40
C GLU A 461 18.37 9.13 20.41
N ARG A 462 18.30 10.43 20.08
CA ARG A 462 17.73 11.46 20.96
C ARG A 462 16.26 11.74 20.68
N THR A 463 15.76 11.44 19.47
CA THR A 463 14.38 11.71 19.07
C THR A 463 13.41 11.01 20.03
N SER A 464 12.54 11.80 20.68
CA SER A 464 11.60 11.29 21.67
C SER A 464 10.50 10.42 21.04
N ALA A 465 10.05 9.42 21.81
CA ALA A 465 8.96 8.53 21.40
C ALA A 465 7.65 9.29 21.11
N GLN A 466 7.38 10.39 21.83
CA GLN A 466 6.22 11.23 21.59
C GLN A 466 6.24 11.84 20.18
N VAL A 467 7.38 12.36 19.74
CA VAL A 467 7.52 12.97 18.41
C VAL A 467 7.36 11.94 17.29
N ILE A 468 7.89 10.72 17.49
CA ILE A 468 7.68 9.61 16.56
C ILE A 468 6.18 9.27 16.46
N LEU A 469 5.49 9.14 17.60
CA LEU A 469 4.05 8.82 17.63
C LEU A 469 3.21 9.90 16.95
N ASP A 470 3.52 11.18 17.17
CA ASP A 470 2.80 12.29 16.58
C ASP A 470 2.96 12.32 15.06
N LEU A 471 4.18 12.14 14.55
CA LEU A 471 4.42 12.08 13.10
C LEU A 471 3.80 10.82 12.47
N MET A 472 3.80 9.68 13.15
CA MET A 472 3.08 8.49 12.70
C MET A 472 1.57 8.76 12.59
N THR A 473 1.01 9.49 13.54
CA THR A 473 -0.42 9.83 13.58
C THR A 473 -0.77 10.82 12.47
N LEU A 474 0.04 11.86 12.30
CA LEU A 474 -0.05 12.80 11.19
C LEU A 474 0.00 12.05 9.85
N GLY A 475 1.00 11.18 9.66
CA GLY A 475 1.15 10.36 8.46
C GLY A 475 -0.12 9.57 8.13
N LYS A 476 -0.73 8.91 9.11
CA LYS A 476 -2.01 8.19 8.92
C LYS A 476 -3.15 9.14 8.56
N MET A 477 -3.23 10.31 9.19
CA MET A 477 -4.25 11.33 8.93
C MET A 477 -4.20 11.80 7.47
N ILE A 478 -3.00 12.01 6.93
CA ILE A 478 -2.77 12.38 5.53
C ILE A 478 -2.71 11.18 4.57
N LYS A 479 -3.25 10.02 4.98
CA LYS A 479 -3.33 8.78 4.20
C LYS A 479 -1.98 8.25 3.71
N LYS A 480 -0.90 8.52 4.46
CA LYS A 480 0.40 7.88 4.28
C LYS A 480 0.52 6.64 5.15
N VAL A 481 1.45 5.77 4.76
CA VAL A 481 1.89 4.61 5.53
C VAL A 481 3.22 4.97 6.18
N PRO A 482 3.23 5.25 7.50
CA PRO A 482 4.47 5.55 8.20
C PRO A 482 5.29 4.26 8.44
N ILE A 483 6.58 4.32 8.15
CA ILE A 483 7.58 3.32 8.55
C ILE A 483 8.65 4.03 9.37
N VAL A 484 8.93 3.56 10.60
CA VAL A 484 9.97 4.15 11.45
C VAL A 484 11.31 3.46 11.20
N VAL A 485 12.33 4.26 10.92
CA VAL A 485 13.68 3.79 10.57
C VAL A 485 14.75 4.54 11.35
N GLY A 486 15.91 3.92 11.50
CA GLY A 486 17.11 4.51 12.09
C GLY A 486 17.78 5.51 11.16
N ASN A 487 18.45 6.48 11.76
CA ASN A 487 19.23 7.50 11.05
C ASN A 487 20.53 6.92 10.47
N CYS A 488 20.65 6.90 9.14
CA CYS A 488 21.88 6.57 8.41
C CYS A 488 21.85 7.21 7.01
N THR A 489 22.98 7.21 6.29
CA THR A 489 23.04 7.72 4.91
C THR A 489 22.09 6.95 4.00
N GLY A 490 21.07 7.65 3.47
CA GLY A 490 20.03 7.06 2.62
C GLY A 490 18.92 6.28 3.34
N PHE A 491 18.93 6.27 4.67
CA PHE A 491 17.90 5.66 5.52
C PHE A 491 17.62 4.19 5.18
N ALA A 492 16.36 3.75 5.13
CA ALA A 492 16.05 2.37 4.76
C ALA A 492 15.84 2.22 3.24
N VAL A 493 15.00 3.06 2.62
CA VAL A 493 14.65 2.88 1.20
C VAL A 493 15.81 3.19 0.27
N ASN A 494 16.32 4.43 0.31
CA ASN A 494 17.32 4.87 -0.66
C ASN A 494 18.62 4.09 -0.49
N ARG A 495 19.00 3.76 0.76
CA ARG A 495 20.14 2.89 1.05
C ARG A 495 19.93 1.49 0.50
N THR A 496 18.83 0.81 0.82
CA THR A 496 18.58 -0.55 0.32
C THR A 496 18.66 -0.61 -1.20
N PHE A 497 18.14 0.42 -1.88
CA PHE A 497 18.05 0.47 -3.35
C PHE A 497 19.20 1.22 -4.04
N PHE A 498 20.22 1.75 -3.34
CA PHE A 498 21.35 2.36 -4.05
C PHE A 498 22.06 1.37 -5.00
N PRO A 499 22.19 0.06 -4.68
CA PRO A 499 22.79 -0.93 -5.58
C PRO A 499 21.95 -1.21 -6.84
N TYR A 500 20.64 -0.94 -6.82
CA TYR A 500 19.73 -1.22 -7.94
C TYR A 500 20.18 -0.54 -9.24
N GLY A 501 20.49 0.76 -9.15
CA GLY A 501 21.04 1.50 -10.29
C GLY A 501 22.45 1.01 -10.65
N GLN A 502 23.28 0.71 -9.65
CA GLN A 502 24.66 0.28 -9.87
C GLN A 502 24.74 -1.08 -10.58
N GLY A 503 23.93 -2.07 -10.19
CA GLY A 503 23.83 -3.37 -10.85
C GLY A 503 23.35 -3.25 -12.30
N SER A 504 22.42 -2.33 -12.56
CA SER A 504 21.95 -2.04 -13.92
C SER A 504 23.07 -1.48 -14.81
N HIS A 505 23.84 -0.51 -14.27
CA HIS A 505 25.03 0.01 -14.94
C HIS A 505 26.14 -1.04 -15.08
N PHE A 506 26.29 -1.94 -14.12
CA PHE A 506 27.26 -3.03 -14.16
C PHE A 506 27.01 -3.90 -15.39
N LEU A 507 25.75 -4.32 -15.59
CA LEU A 507 25.32 -5.10 -16.75
C LEU A 507 25.57 -4.37 -18.09
N VAL A 508 25.30 -3.06 -18.16
CA VAL A 508 25.59 -2.27 -19.37
C VAL A 508 27.09 -2.26 -19.71
N ASN A 509 27.94 -2.10 -18.69
CA ASN A 509 29.39 -2.14 -18.86
C ASN A 509 29.93 -3.55 -19.16
N LEU A 510 29.17 -4.60 -18.83
CA LEU A 510 29.43 -5.99 -19.26
C LEU A 510 28.90 -6.32 -20.67
N GLY A 511 28.32 -5.35 -21.38
CA GLY A 511 27.87 -5.52 -22.76
C GLY A 511 26.37 -5.83 -22.93
N VAL A 512 25.58 -5.86 -21.85
CA VAL A 512 24.12 -6.07 -21.95
C VAL A 512 23.44 -4.82 -22.48
N ASP A 513 22.44 -5.00 -23.35
CA ASP A 513 21.65 -3.91 -23.90
C ASP A 513 20.82 -3.21 -22.80
N LEU A 514 20.91 -1.88 -22.77
CA LEU A 514 20.26 -1.03 -21.78
C LEU A 514 18.73 -1.13 -21.86
N PHE A 515 18.18 -1.14 -23.08
CA PHE A 515 16.73 -1.18 -23.29
C PHE A 515 16.14 -2.56 -22.96
N ARG A 516 16.91 -3.63 -23.17
CA ARG A 516 16.60 -4.99 -22.69
C ARG A 516 16.54 -5.01 -21.16
N ILE A 517 17.50 -4.41 -20.45
CA ILE A 517 17.45 -4.33 -18.98
C ILE A 517 16.16 -3.64 -18.52
N ASP A 518 15.85 -2.47 -19.09
CA ASP A 518 14.61 -1.75 -18.76
C ASP A 518 13.35 -2.55 -19.08
N LYS A 519 13.34 -3.34 -20.15
CA LYS A 519 12.24 -4.26 -20.49
C LYS A 519 12.12 -5.39 -19.46
N VAL A 520 13.21 -6.08 -19.15
CA VAL A 520 13.22 -7.21 -18.21
C VAL A 520 12.73 -6.78 -16.82
N ILE A 521 13.15 -5.59 -16.35
CA ILE A 521 12.72 -5.07 -15.05
C ILE A 521 11.23 -4.66 -15.06
N ARG A 522 10.71 -4.15 -16.19
CA ARG A 522 9.27 -3.92 -16.34
C ARG A 522 8.46 -5.21 -16.35
N ASP A 523 8.93 -6.22 -17.08
CA ASP A 523 8.30 -7.53 -17.16
C ASP A 523 8.35 -8.26 -15.80
N PHE A 524 9.42 -8.04 -15.02
CA PHE A 524 9.53 -8.50 -13.65
C PHE A 524 8.42 -7.92 -12.75
N GLY A 525 8.03 -6.67 -12.98
CA GLY A 525 6.87 -6.05 -12.35
C GLY A 525 6.97 -4.57 -11.99
N LEU A 526 8.12 -3.91 -12.19
CA LEU A 526 8.25 -2.48 -11.90
C LEU A 526 7.57 -1.65 -13.00
N LYS A 527 6.99 -0.50 -12.64
CA LYS A 527 6.30 0.37 -13.61
C LYS A 527 7.25 0.97 -14.66
N ILE A 528 8.50 1.19 -14.28
CA ILE A 528 9.55 1.82 -15.09
C ILE A 528 10.87 1.08 -14.85
N GLY A 529 11.69 0.99 -15.89
CA GLY A 529 13.01 0.37 -15.80
C GLY A 529 14.02 1.29 -15.09
N PRO A 530 15.19 0.75 -14.67
CA PRO A 530 16.22 1.51 -13.96
C PRO A 530 16.71 2.75 -14.72
N PHE A 531 16.85 2.71 -16.04
CA PHE A 531 17.37 3.84 -16.81
C PHE A 531 16.31 4.89 -17.08
N GLN A 532 15.08 4.47 -17.39
CA GLN A 532 13.94 5.38 -17.43
C GLN A 532 13.70 6.07 -16.06
N LEU A 533 13.86 5.35 -14.95
CA LEU A 533 13.79 5.95 -13.60
C LEU A 533 14.87 7.02 -13.39
N GLN A 534 16.09 6.77 -13.86
CA GLN A 534 17.17 7.76 -13.79
C GLN A 534 16.88 9.01 -14.63
N ASP A 535 16.29 8.87 -15.81
CA ASP A 535 15.86 10.02 -16.61
C ASP A 535 14.78 10.86 -15.92
N LEU A 536 13.89 10.24 -15.14
CA LEU A 536 12.89 10.95 -14.35
C LEU A 536 13.50 11.68 -13.16
N ALA A 537 14.47 11.05 -12.47
CA ALA A 537 15.18 11.64 -11.35
C ALA A 537 16.17 12.73 -11.79
N GLY A 538 16.77 12.59 -12.97
CA GLY A 538 17.84 13.43 -13.47
C GLY A 538 19.22 12.82 -13.19
N PRO A 539 20.05 12.55 -14.21
CA PRO A 539 21.39 11.97 -14.04
C PRO A 539 22.33 12.76 -13.11
N GLY A 540 22.19 14.09 -13.06
CA GLY A 540 22.98 14.96 -12.18
C GLY A 540 22.71 14.70 -10.69
N LEU A 541 21.44 14.58 -10.28
CA LEU A 541 21.09 14.24 -8.90
C LEU A 541 21.62 12.85 -8.52
N ARG A 542 21.63 11.91 -9.48
CA ARG A 542 22.17 10.57 -9.24
C ARG A 542 23.69 10.60 -9.06
N LYS A 543 24.41 11.45 -9.79
CA LYS A 543 25.86 11.65 -9.62
C LYS A 543 26.19 12.11 -8.20
N GLU A 544 25.51 13.16 -7.71
CA GLU A 544 25.75 13.68 -6.37
C GLU A 544 25.38 12.66 -5.28
N ALA A 545 24.20 12.02 -5.39
CA ALA A 545 23.83 10.94 -4.48
C ALA A 545 24.86 9.77 -4.52
N GLY A 546 25.42 9.47 -5.69
CA GLY A 546 26.45 8.45 -5.86
C GLY A 546 27.73 8.76 -5.07
N LYS A 547 28.14 10.02 -4.99
CA LYS A 547 29.30 10.45 -4.17
C LYS A 547 29.05 10.24 -2.69
N GLU A 548 27.85 10.57 -2.20
CA GLU A 548 27.48 10.35 -0.80
C GLU A 548 27.56 8.87 -0.42
N TYR A 549 27.05 7.97 -1.28
CA TYR A 549 27.16 6.54 -1.06
C TYR A 549 28.60 6.02 -1.21
N ALA A 550 29.39 6.58 -2.13
CA ALA A 550 30.80 6.23 -2.27
C ALA A 550 31.62 6.60 -1.03
N ASN A 551 31.32 7.75 -0.42
CA ASN A 551 31.95 8.19 0.83
C ASN A 551 31.50 7.33 2.02
N ALA A 552 30.21 6.98 2.09
CA ALA A 552 29.66 6.22 3.20
C ALA A 552 30.00 4.72 3.15
N PHE A 553 30.05 4.11 1.95
CA PHE A 553 30.15 2.66 1.75
C PHE A 553 31.20 2.27 0.68
N PRO A 554 32.45 2.75 0.78
CA PRO A 554 33.45 2.60 -0.29
C PRO A 554 33.78 1.15 -0.66
N ASP A 555 33.54 0.20 0.25
CA ASP A 555 33.83 -1.23 0.08
C ASP A 555 32.90 -1.96 -0.90
N ARG A 556 31.76 -1.36 -1.27
CA ARG A 556 30.67 -2.05 -1.97
C ARG A 556 29.95 -1.19 -3.00
N ILE A 557 30.71 -0.35 -3.70
CA ILE A 557 30.19 0.59 -4.70
C ILE A 557 30.70 0.20 -6.09
N PHE A 558 29.80 0.27 -7.07
CA PHE A 558 30.18 0.32 -8.47
C PHE A 558 29.92 1.72 -9.05
N SER A 559 30.97 2.35 -9.57
CA SER A 559 30.90 3.65 -10.22
C SER A 559 30.98 3.48 -11.74
N SER A 560 29.95 3.95 -12.44
CA SER A 560 29.87 3.85 -13.91
C SER A 560 30.19 5.19 -14.56
N PRO A 561 31.13 5.25 -15.53
CA PRO A 561 31.41 6.47 -16.28
C PRO A 561 30.20 7.00 -17.06
N LEU A 562 29.29 6.11 -17.48
CA LEU A 562 28.10 6.46 -18.25
C LEU A 562 27.28 7.64 -17.67
N ALA A 563 27.03 7.69 -16.36
CA ALA A 563 26.22 8.76 -15.78
C ALA A 563 26.87 10.14 -15.95
N GLU A 564 28.20 10.21 -15.87
CA GLU A 564 28.98 11.43 -16.12
C GLU A 564 29.00 11.79 -17.61
N LEU A 565 29.20 10.80 -18.49
CA LEU A 565 29.14 11.00 -19.94
C LEU A 565 27.78 11.56 -20.38
N MET A 566 26.68 11.10 -19.76
CA MET A 566 25.34 11.63 -20.02
C MET A 566 25.22 13.12 -19.68
N VAL A 567 25.72 13.53 -18.51
CA VAL A 567 25.70 14.94 -18.06
C VAL A 567 26.55 15.82 -18.97
N ILE A 568 27.79 15.41 -19.28
CA ILE A 568 28.71 16.17 -20.15
C ILE A 568 28.13 16.35 -21.55
N ASN A 569 27.36 15.38 -22.04
CA ASN A 569 26.72 15.43 -23.35
C ASN A 569 25.29 16.03 -23.31
N GLY A 570 24.94 16.76 -22.24
CA GLY A 570 23.68 17.51 -22.16
C GLY A 570 22.42 16.65 -22.09
N ARG A 571 22.52 15.41 -21.62
CA ARG A 571 21.38 14.49 -21.46
C ARG A 571 20.89 14.50 -20.01
N TYR A 572 19.90 15.33 -19.71
CA TYR A 572 19.35 15.53 -18.35
C TYR A 572 18.02 14.80 -18.10
N GLY A 573 17.61 13.93 -19.02
CA GLY A 573 16.42 13.10 -18.89
C GLY A 573 15.14 13.85 -19.23
N LYS A 574 14.09 13.63 -18.44
CA LYS A 574 12.78 14.22 -18.69
C LYS A 574 12.77 15.75 -18.55
N SER A 575 13.68 16.31 -17.76
CA SER A 575 13.76 17.74 -17.49
C SER A 575 14.04 18.58 -18.74
N ASN A 576 14.87 18.08 -19.66
CA ASN A 576 15.20 18.74 -20.93
C ASN A 576 14.75 17.94 -22.17
N GLY A 577 13.94 16.90 -21.99
CA GLY A 577 13.41 16.09 -23.08
C GLY A 577 14.36 15.00 -23.60
N LYS A 578 15.59 14.90 -23.09
CA LYS A 578 16.61 13.99 -23.64
C LYS A 578 17.48 13.35 -22.55
N GLY A 579 17.42 12.04 -22.44
CA GLY A 579 18.17 11.20 -21.51
C GLY A 579 18.69 9.94 -22.19
N TYR A 580 18.53 8.79 -21.52
CA TYR A 580 18.61 7.47 -22.18
C TYR A 580 17.47 7.29 -23.19
N TYR A 581 16.34 7.96 -22.92
CA TYR A 581 15.18 8.05 -23.77
C TYR A 581 14.93 9.49 -24.24
N ILE A 582 14.14 9.65 -25.31
CA ILE A 582 13.58 10.93 -25.74
C ILE A 582 12.19 11.09 -25.13
N TYR A 583 11.94 12.25 -24.54
CA TYR A 583 10.68 12.63 -23.90
C TYR A 583 10.01 13.77 -24.67
N GLU A 584 8.98 13.43 -25.43
CA GLU A 584 8.11 14.39 -26.10
C GLU A 584 6.83 14.59 -25.29
N LYS A 585 6.36 15.83 -25.19
CA LYS A 585 5.13 16.15 -24.43
C LYS A 585 3.94 15.36 -25.00
N GLY A 586 3.25 14.61 -24.13
CA GLY A 586 2.06 13.82 -24.50
C GLY A 586 2.36 12.43 -25.07
N ASN A 587 3.62 12.10 -25.37
CA ASN A 587 4.01 10.81 -25.93
C ASN A 587 4.64 9.90 -24.88
N LYS A 588 4.61 8.58 -25.14
CA LYS A 588 5.42 7.61 -24.40
C LYS A 588 6.91 7.83 -24.75
N PRO A 589 7.82 7.67 -23.78
CA PRO A 589 9.25 7.83 -24.03
C PRO A 589 9.75 6.81 -25.05
N LYS A 590 10.63 7.26 -25.95
CA LYS A 590 11.19 6.45 -27.04
C LYS A 590 12.68 6.19 -26.78
N PRO A 591 13.20 4.97 -27.00
CA PRO A 591 14.64 4.68 -26.92
C PRO A 591 15.46 5.65 -27.78
N ASP A 592 16.53 6.25 -27.23
CA ASP A 592 17.49 7.06 -27.99
C ASP A 592 18.73 6.24 -28.36
N TYR A 593 18.79 5.68 -29.57
CA TYR A 593 19.95 4.89 -30.00
C TYR A 593 21.22 5.73 -30.23
N SER A 594 21.13 7.06 -30.25
CA SER A 594 22.33 7.92 -30.35
C SER A 594 23.14 7.96 -29.03
N ILE A 595 22.72 7.24 -27.99
CA ILE A 595 23.53 7.02 -26.77
C ILE A 595 24.61 5.94 -26.96
N GLN A 596 24.57 5.19 -28.06
CA GLN A 596 25.42 4.01 -28.25
C GLN A 596 26.93 4.34 -28.15
N SER A 597 27.37 5.47 -28.71
CA SER A 597 28.77 5.92 -28.61
C SER A 597 29.18 6.21 -27.16
N LEU A 598 28.28 6.74 -26.32
CA LEU A 598 28.54 6.97 -24.90
C LEU A 598 28.59 5.66 -24.11
N ILE A 599 27.78 4.68 -24.48
CA ILE A 599 27.80 3.34 -23.88
C ILE A 599 29.14 2.66 -24.20
N GLU A 600 29.60 2.73 -25.45
CA GLU A 600 30.89 2.18 -25.89
C GLU A 600 32.06 2.85 -25.16
N GLU A 601 32.03 4.17 -25.02
CA GLU A 601 33.04 4.90 -24.25
C GLU A 601 33.02 4.51 -22.75
N SER A 602 31.84 4.37 -22.14
CA SER A 602 31.72 3.87 -20.75
C SER A 602 32.30 2.46 -20.59
N ARG A 603 32.06 1.57 -21.56
CA ARG A 603 32.61 0.21 -21.57
C ARG A 603 34.13 0.23 -21.68
N ARG A 604 34.68 1.09 -22.54
CA ARG A 604 36.14 1.28 -22.71
C ARG A 604 36.79 1.80 -21.42
N LEU A 605 36.18 2.79 -20.77
CA LEU A 605 36.68 3.40 -19.54
C LEU A 605 36.59 2.45 -18.33
N SER A 606 35.51 1.67 -18.22
CA SER A 606 35.33 0.72 -17.11
C SER A 606 36.16 -0.55 -17.27
N ASN A 607 36.31 -1.05 -18.51
CA ASN A 607 37.14 -2.20 -18.87
C ASN A 607 36.91 -3.46 -17.99
N ILE A 608 35.64 -3.79 -17.71
CA ILE A 608 35.26 -4.92 -16.85
C ILE A 608 34.79 -6.17 -17.61
N MET A 609 34.75 -6.13 -18.94
CA MET A 609 34.28 -7.27 -19.75
C MET A 609 35.28 -8.43 -19.71
N PRO A 610 34.83 -9.67 -19.38
CA PRO A 610 35.70 -10.85 -19.45
C PRO A 610 36.27 -11.03 -20.86
N SER A 611 37.60 -11.08 -20.96
CA SER A 611 38.32 -11.20 -22.24
C SER A 611 37.95 -10.12 -23.27
N GLY A 612 37.48 -8.95 -22.82
CA GLY A 612 37.05 -7.85 -23.68
C GLY A 612 35.76 -8.09 -24.46
N LYS A 613 34.97 -9.12 -24.12
CA LYS A 613 33.74 -9.49 -24.85
C LYS A 613 32.47 -9.29 -24.01
N PRO A 614 31.34 -8.91 -24.63
CA PRO A 614 30.05 -8.91 -23.97
C PRO A 614 29.70 -10.25 -23.35
N ILE A 615 29.12 -10.24 -22.15
CA ILE A 615 28.65 -11.46 -21.50
C ILE A 615 27.32 -11.93 -22.10
N THR A 616 27.05 -13.24 -22.00
CA THR A 616 25.74 -13.81 -22.32
C THR A 616 24.99 -14.11 -21.03
N VAL A 617 23.80 -13.53 -20.89
CA VAL A 617 22.91 -13.68 -19.72
C VAL A 617 21.48 -13.87 -20.16
N ASN A 618 20.73 -14.71 -19.44
CA ASN A 618 19.29 -14.80 -19.59
C ASN A 618 18.59 -13.69 -18.77
N ASP A 619 17.27 -13.58 -18.88
CA ASP A 619 16.52 -12.52 -18.21
C ASP A 619 16.50 -12.69 -16.67
N GLN A 620 16.57 -13.92 -16.18
CA GLN A 620 16.67 -14.20 -14.75
C GLN A 620 18.03 -13.76 -14.19
N ASP A 621 19.13 -13.98 -14.92
CA ASP A 621 20.46 -13.48 -14.54
C ASP A 621 20.48 -11.95 -14.44
N ILE A 622 19.80 -11.24 -15.35
CA ILE A 622 19.66 -9.77 -15.30
C ILE A 622 18.95 -9.35 -14.00
N VAL A 623 17.83 -10.01 -13.65
CA VAL A 623 17.09 -9.73 -12.41
C VAL A 623 17.96 -10.01 -11.19
N GLU A 624 18.66 -11.15 -11.15
CA GLU A 624 19.53 -11.55 -10.03
C GLU A 624 20.72 -10.59 -9.86
N MET A 625 21.41 -10.23 -10.94
CA MET A 625 22.57 -9.31 -10.90
C MET A 625 22.17 -7.89 -10.48
N ILE A 626 20.90 -7.50 -10.67
CA ILE A 626 20.38 -6.20 -10.21
C ILE A 626 19.89 -6.27 -8.77
N PHE A 627 19.06 -7.26 -8.42
CA PHE A 627 18.38 -7.28 -7.13
C PHE A 627 19.13 -8.03 -6.03
N PHE A 628 20.03 -8.97 -6.30
CA PHE A 628 20.79 -9.62 -5.22
C PHE A 628 21.73 -8.66 -4.48
N PRO A 629 22.39 -7.68 -5.14
CA PRO A 629 23.07 -6.60 -4.41
C PRO A 629 22.12 -5.77 -3.53
N VAL A 630 20.89 -5.51 -3.99
CA VAL A 630 19.84 -4.83 -3.20
C VAL A 630 19.44 -5.66 -1.98
N VAL A 631 19.23 -6.97 -2.15
CA VAL A 631 18.94 -7.90 -1.05
C VAL A 631 20.10 -7.95 -0.06
N ASN A 632 21.34 -7.93 -0.56
CA ASN A 632 22.53 -7.94 0.28
C ASN A 632 22.66 -6.63 1.09
N GLU A 633 22.28 -5.48 0.53
CA GLU A 633 22.22 -4.22 1.29
C GLU A 633 21.03 -4.24 2.28
N ALA A 634 19.87 -4.80 1.90
CA ALA A 634 18.75 -5.01 2.82
C ALA A 634 19.17 -5.84 4.05
N CYS A 635 20.01 -6.86 3.85
CA CYS A 635 20.58 -7.65 4.95
C CYS A 635 21.40 -6.77 5.91
N ARG A 636 22.23 -5.84 5.40
CA ARG A 636 22.99 -4.91 6.24
C ARG A 636 22.08 -3.92 6.98
N VAL A 637 21.06 -3.39 6.30
CA VAL A 637 20.06 -2.49 6.90
C VAL A 637 19.29 -3.18 8.04
N MET A 638 19.00 -4.48 7.91
CA MET A 638 18.41 -5.28 8.99
C MET A 638 19.41 -5.58 10.12
N ASP A 639 20.64 -5.98 9.78
CA ASP A 639 21.70 -6.32 10.75
C ASP A 639 22.07 -5.11 11.64
N GLU A 640 22.13 -3.92 11.04
CA GLU A 640 22.42 -2.66 11.73
C GLU A 640 21.22 -2.09 12.51
N GLY A 641 20.06 -2.76 12.50
CA GLY A 641 18.88 -2.32 13.25
C GLY A 641 18.24 -1.03 12.72
N ILE A 642 18.51 -0.67 11.46
CA ILE A 642 17.91 0.51 10.82
C ILE A 642 16.40 0.34 10.66
N VAL A 643 15.92 -0.88 10.46
CA VAL A 643 14.48 -1.20 10.49
C VAL A 643 14.13 -2.04 11.70
N VAL A 644 12.90 -1.90 12.19
CA VAL A 644 12.42 -2.69 13.33
C VAL A 644 12.22 -4.15 12.91
N ARG A 645 11.78 -4.40 11.67
CA ARG A 645 11.50 -5.74 11.13
C ARG A 645 11.85 -5.83 9.66
N ALA A 646 12.14 -7.05 9.20
CA ALA A 646 12.27 -7.36 7.78
C ALA A 646 11.04 -6.94 6.96
N SER A 647 9.84 -7.15 7.51
CA SER A 647 8.58 -6.76 6.87
C SER A 647 8.45 -5.24 6.66
N ASP A 648 9.14 -4.42 7.45
CA ASP A 648 9.09 -2.97 7.29
C ASP A 648 9.87 -2.56 6.02
N LEU A 649 10.96 -3.27 5.68
CA LEU A 649 11.64 -3.10 4.38
C LEU A 649 10.79 -3.57 3.20
N ASP A 650 10.01 -4.62 3.37
CA ASP A 650 9.07 -5.05 2.32
C ASP A 650 8.03 -3.97 2.03
N ILE A 651 7.46 -3.34 3.06
CA ILE A 651 6.55 -2.19 2.89
C ILE A 651 7.28 -0.99 2.30
N ALA A 652 8.49 -0.69 2.78
CA ALA A 652 9.27 0.41 2.26
C ALA A 652 9.62 0.22 0.76
N SER A 653 9.93 -1.02 0.36
CA SER A 653 10.20 -1.37 -1.04
C SER A 653 8.95 -1.31 -1.93
N THR A 654 7.82 -1.82 -1.46
CA THR A 654 6.56 -1.85 -2.24
C THR A 654 5.96 -0.45 -2.39
N LEU A 655 6.00 0.36 -1.34
CA LEU A 655 5.39 1.70 -1.32
C LEU A 655 6.34 2.82 -1.75
N GLY A 656 7.65 2.68 -1.52
CA GLY A 656 8.66 3.68 -1.88
C GLY A 656 9.22 3.48 -3.29
N MET A 657 9.52 2.23 -3.66
CA MET A 657 10.14 1.90 -4.96
C MET A 657 9.18 1.27 -5.96
N ASN A 658 7.88 1.15 -5.63
CA ASN A 658 6.89 0.40 -6.42
C ASN A 658 7.35 -1.04 -6.70
N PHE A 659 8.07 -1.68 -5.78
CA PHE A 659 8.36 -3.11 -5.90
C PHE A 659 7.03 -3.88 -5.97
N PRO A 660 6.87 -4.86 -6.88
CA PRO A 660 5.58 -5.50 -7.13
C PRO A 660 5.04 -6.18 -5.87
N SER A 661 3.90 -5.72 -5.36
CA SER A 661 3.28 -6.25 -4.14
C SER A 661 2.86 -7.71 -4.25
N TYR A 662 2.53 -8.19 -5.47
CA TYR A 662 2.29 -9.61 -5.75
C TYR A 662 3.56 -10.49 -5.63
N ARG A 663 4.72 -9.88 -5.36
CA ARG A 663 5.97 -10.56 -4.96
C ARG A 663 6.34 -10.29 -3.50
N GLY A 664 5.51 -9.60 -2.73
CA GLY A 664 5.61 -9.47 -1.26
C GLY A 664 6.50 -8.33 -0.77
N GLY A 665 7.53 -7.95 -1.54
CA GLY A 665 8.57 -7.02 -1.13
C GLY A 665 9.95 -7.63 -1.32
N ILE A 666 11.00 -6.82 -1.18
CA ILE A 666 12.37 -7.25 -1.53
C ILE A 666 12.88 -8.43 -0.67
N VAL A 667 12.58 -8.46 0.63
CA VAL A 667 13.02 -9.52 1.55
C VAL A 667 12.14 -10.76 1.40
N PHE A 668 10.81 -10.59 1.32
CA PHE A 668 9.89 -11.70 1.06
C PHE A 668 10.23 -12.40 -0.26
N TRP A 669 10.46 -11.63 -1.32
CA TRP A 669 10.86 -12.15 -2.62
C TRP A 669 12.19 -12.92 -2.55
N ALA A 670 13.18 -12.38 -1.84
CA ALA A 670 14.46 -13.05 -1.64
C ALA A 670 14.30 -14.40 -0.91
N ASP A 671 13.44 -14.46 0.10
CA ASP A 671 13.15 -15.71 0.83
C ASP A 671 12.52 -16.79 -0.05
N THR A 672 11.91 -16.45 -1.19
CA THR A 672 11.42 -17.45 -2.16
C THR A 672 12.55 -18.20 -2.88
N PHE A 673 13.76 -17.63 -2.95
CA PHE A 673 14.96 -18.31 -3.47
C PHE A 673 15.71 -19.06 -2.37
N GLY A 674 15.66 -18.55 -1.15
CA GLY A 674 16.43 -19.03 -0.01
C GLY A 674 17.82 -18.38 0.09
N SER A 675 18.26 -18.13 1.32
CA SER A 675 19.51 -17.44 1.65
C SER A 675 20.75 -18.14 1.05
N GLY A 676 20.78 -19.47 1.04
CA GLY A 676 21.89 -20.26 0.49
C GLY A 676 22.11 -20.06 -1.02
N TYR A 677 21.03 -19.98 -1.80
CA TYR A 677 21.12 -19.72 -3.24
C TYR A 677 21.68 -18.32 -3.51
N ILE A 678 21.13 -17.31 -2.82
CA ILE A 678 21.54 -15.91 -2.98
C ILE A 678 23.01 -15.72 -2.59
N TYR A 679 23.42 -16.27 -1.43
CA TYR A 679 24.82 -16.24 -0.99
C TYR A 679 25.76 -16.85 -2.03
N THR A 680 25.43 -18.04 -2.53
CA THR A 680 26.26 -18.76 -3.51
C THR A 680 26.39 -17.96 -4.81
N LYS A 681 25.30 -17.35 -5.29
CA LYS A 681 25.30 -16.51 -6.49
C LYS A 681 26.15 -15.26 -6.31
N LEU A 682 25.97 -14.54 -5.20
CA LEU A 682 26.76 -13.34 -4.89
C LEU A 682 28.24 -13.66 -4.71
N LYS A 683 28.58 -14.78 -4.06
CA LYS A 683 29.96 -15.23 -3.90
C LYS A 683 30.64 -15.47 -5.26
N LYS A 684 29.99 -16.20 -6.18
CA LYS A 684 30.51 -16.41 -7.54
C LYS A 684 30.69 -15.11 -8.32
N LEU A 685 29.73 -14.20 -8.22
CA LEU A 685 29.84 -12.87 -8.85
C LEU A 685 30.96 -12.05 -8.21
N SER A 686 31.18 -12.17 -6.90
CA SER A 686 32.25 -11.47 -6.20
C SER A 686 33.63 -12.00 -6.59
N GLU A 687 33.78 -13.31 -6.78
CA GLU A 687 34.99 -13.94 -7.29
C GLU A 687 35.30 -13.47 -8.73
N ALA A 688 34.27 -13.29 -9.57
CA ALA A 688 34.44 -12.85 -10.95
C ALA A 688 34.65 -11.33 -11.11
N TYR A 689 34.00 -10.52 -10.26
CA TYR A 689 33.82 -9.08 -10.49
C TYR A 689 34.14 -8.19 -9.28
N GLY A 690 34.51 -8.76 -8.14
CA GLY A 690 35.01 -8.02 -6.98
C GLY A 690 33.97 -7.60 -5.93
N GLY A 691 34.29 -6.52 -5.22
CA GLY A 691 33.67 -6.14 -3.94
C GLY A 691 32.18 -5.78 -3.99
N PHE A 692 31.69 -5.25 -5.12
CA PHE A 692 30.28 -4.86 -5.28
C PHE A 692 29.30 -6.02 -5.01
N PHE A 693 29.68 -7.25 -5.38
CA PHE A 693 28.86 -8.44 -5.16
C PHE A 693 29.19 -9.19 -3.87
N LYS A 694 30.12 -8.69 -3.04
CA LYS A 694 30.57 -9.41 -1.84
C LYS A 694 29.41 -9.62 -0.86
N PRO A 695 29.05 -10.87 -0.52
CA PRO A 695 27.97 -11.14 0.44
C PRO A 695 28.33 -10.57 1.82
N CYS A 696 27.35 -9.98 2.51
CA CYS A 696 27.54 -9.53 3.89
C CYS A 696 27.51 -10.70 4.88
N LYS A 697 28.03 -10.45 6.09
CA LYS A 697 28.06 -11.42 7.18
C LYS A 697 26.67 -11.92 7.56
N PHE A 698 25.66 -11.03 7.59
CA PHE A 698 24.28 -11.42 7.90
C PHE A 698 23.76 -12.46 6.89
N LEU A 699 23.95 -12.24 5.60
CA LEU A 699 23.52 -13.19 4.56
C LEU A 699 24.28 -14.52 4.67
N GLU A 700 25.59 -14.45 4.91
CA GLU A 700 26.44 -15.63 5.11
C GLU A 700 25.98 -16.47 6.32
N GLU A 701 25.69 -15.85 7.45
CA GLU A 701 25.19 -16.52 8.64
C GLU A 701 23.87 -17.25 8.34
N ARG A 702 22.90 -16.55 7.73
CA ARG A 702 21.59 -17.15 7.39
C ARG A 702 21.73 -18.30 6.40
N ALA A 703 22.58 -18.13 5.39
CA ALA A 703 22.89 -19.18 4.42
C ALA A 703 23.49 -20.42 5.09
N SER A 704 24.47 -20.24 5.98
CA SER A 704 25.13 -21.35 6.69
C SER A 704 24.18 -22.15 7.59
N ARG A 705 23.13 -21.50 8.11
CA ARG A 705 22.14 -22.11 9.00
C ARG A 705 20.84 -22.55 8.30
N GLY A 706 20.73 -22.36 6.98
CA GLY A 706 19.49 -22.65 6.25
C GLY A 706 18.29 -21.82 6.71
N MET A 707 18.53 -20.62 7.23
CA MET A 707 17.48 -19.72 7.73
C MET A 707 16.98 -18.79 6.64
N THR A 708 15.72 -18.37 6.74
CA THR A 708 15.19 -17.26 5.94
C THR A 708 15.84 -15.94 6.38
N LEU A 709 15.92 -14.97 5.48
CA LEU A 709 16.38 -13.61 5.76
C LEU A 709 15.44 -12.89 6.72
N SER A 710 14.14 -13.15 6.61
CA SER A 710 13.10 -12.59 7.47
C SER A 710 13.06 -13.17 8.89
N ALA A 711 13.78 -14.27 9.16
CA ALA A 711 13.79 -14.87 10.49
C ALA A 711 14.33 -13.87 11.53
N PRO A 712 13.75 -13.80 12.74
CA PRO A 712 14.28 -12.96 13.80
C PRO A 712 15.78 -13.22 14.00
N ALA A 713 16.56 -12.17 14.26
CA ALA A 713 17.95 -12.35 14.66
C ALA A 713 17.96 -13.17 15.96
N SER A 714 18.77 -14.23 16.01
CA SER A 714 19.11 -14.86 17.29
C SER A 714 19.78 -13.78 18.12
N ARG A 715 19.12 -13.33 19.20
CA ARG A 715 19.70 -12.31 20.09
C ARG A 715 21.05 -12.84 20.58
N SER A 716 22.14 -12.32 20.04
CA SER A 716 23.45 -12.45 20.67
C SER A 716 23.42 -11.65 21.97
N GLU A 717 24.00 -12.18 23.03
CA GLU A 717 23.91 -11.65 24.40
C GLU A 717 24.47 -10.21 24.58
N VAL A 718 25.04 -9.63 23.53
CA VAL A 718 25.70 -8.32 23.53
C VAL A 718 24.71 -7.14 23.46
N SER A 719 23.46 -7.35 23.00
CA SER A 719 22.52 -6.23 22.77
C SER A 719 21.65 -5.83 23.98
N ARG A 720 21.87 -6.40 25.18
CA ARG A 720 21.07 -6.05 26.36
C ARG A 720 21.33 -4.64 26.91
N SER A 721 22.37 -3.93 26.43
CA SER A 721 22.74 -2.62 26.98
C SER A 721 22.14 -1.41 26.25
N ASN A 722 21.56 -1.56 25.04
CA ASN A 722 21.17 -0.40 24.20
C ASN A 722 19.75 -0.51 23.58
N LEU A 723 18.76 -1.08 24.28
CA LEU A 723 17.36 -1.11 23.83
C LEU A 723 16.39 -0.51 24.83
#